data_AF-A0A2H0QN69-F1
#
_entry.id   AF-A0A2H0QN69-F1
#
_cell.length_a   1.000
_cell.length_b   1.000
_cell.length_c   1.000
_cell.angle_alpha   90.00
_cell.angle_beta   90.00
_cell.angle_gamma   90.00
#
_symmetry.space_group_name_H-M   'P 1'
#
loop_
_entity.id
_entity.type
_entity.pdbx_description
1 polymer ?
#
loop_
_entity_poly.entity_id
_entity_poly.type
_entity_poly.pdbx_seq_one_letter_code
_entity_poly.pdbx_strand_id
1 'polypeptide(L)'
;MGPIRNLIILCALIAFTAAYAQEDGIVVKDPQALAQYSERTMAQVKTDLGEESPLFRQIIDEFSTRYNDIANREIKIAEQGRNLMIIGGMNHIGINYTKSFVDFTVDLRRDVAPDLFDDKRYLVNDFFTISIDAQKLLGNLRNEGIIDMSETQYGAFAGVSFKREYKYVHLADTYQQALGFNLDKLFFSFLNFRNLKFFELEPYEFLTKEDQLSASIGGLIAAPIYGNISGAIGALAKFQTLSKVEIQSLGDQDPKAPGERFRISMEKEKSFTAGVSARVLADFMGIVRLTLLSYDFTYELSESYKVYLSFKEQDIETVKNDDRIAQEVRNALVKQKADLTILAPYLVSEERRREERKSSKYSLALLSGVKDQQTSAVQIAKDGVIKKFFRHNYSKMLGIQDIASWLLNAFMKTHLDLGVMVTKVVSDSQNFRMEYSSERNLVATQEDLVLSEEDDKLSLNFNKDYYTYKSTGWLGRGPRTKIVNLLGNYSGFDPLISDSVESEALVAPMRLSTVLSMGKGAVGHFNHLDVNTVYNLIDEVCSYESKSKWSFFRSLFGGCKTKLQRSWDKYVLELRTDDFDHATYIACMIKVKRKFVLSSSKKRKMIEACMQLSKVKTSDRVERELPLWRLADFMQKMFEKSRHKQDMYNFFGVNNVFFHGSLNAKTQDGQDFQGYFREGNFKGTGLINNYLKESGIRAPASIVY
;
A
#
# COMPACT_ATOMS: atom_id res chain seq x y z
N MET A 1 2.60 46.21 7.66
CA MET A 1 1.87 45.00 8.13
C MET A 1 2.63 44.14 9.15
N GLY A 2 3.97 44.21 9.25
CA GLY A 2 4.77 43.46 10.24
C GLY A 2 4.36 43.55 11.72
N PRO A 3 4.03 44.73 12.29
CA PRO A 3 3.73 44.84 13.72
C PRO A 3 2.36 44.25 14.11
N ILE A 4 1.36 44.33 13.23
CA ILE A 4 0.03 43.72 13.45
C ILE A 4 0.12 42.20 13.34
N ARG A 5 0.97 41.71 12.43
CA ARG A 5 1.23 40.28 12.22
C ARG A 5 1.92 39.64 13.43
N ASN A 6 2.91 40.32 14.02
CA ASN A 6 3.58 39.87 15.24
C ASN A 6 2.63 39.86 16.45
N LEU A 7 1.69 40.80 16.51
CA LEU A 7 0.68 40.85 17.57
C LEU A 7 -0.29 39.66 17.51
N ILE A 8 -0.73 39.25 16.30
CA ILE A 8 -1.65 38.11 16.12
C ILE A 8 -0.96 36.79 16.50
N ILE A 9 0.30 36.60 16.08
CA ILE A 9 1.10 35.42 16.43
C ILE A 9 1.30 35.36 17.96
N LEU A 10 1.66 36.49 18.58
CA LEU A 10 1.86 36.59 20.02
C LEU A 10 0.55 36.31 20.79
N CYS A 11 -0.58 36.85 20.34
CA CYS A 11 -1.89 36.59 20.96
C CYS A 11 -2.34 35.13 20.80
N ALA A 12 -2.11 34.51 19.64
CA ALA A 12 -2.40 33.08 19.45
C ALA A 12 -1.51 32.19 20.32
N LEU A 13 -0.24 32.54 20.49
CA LEU A 13 0.69 31.87 21.41
C LEU A 13 0.32 32.06 22.88
N ILE A 14 -0.09 33.27 23.30
CA ILE A 14 -0.55 33.53 24.67
C ILE A 14 -1.85 32.78 24.98
N ALA A 15 -2.79 32.72 24.03
CA ALA A 15 -4.02 31.93 24.19
C ALA A 15 -3.72 30.42 24.26
N PHE A 16 -2.70 29.96 23.52
CA PHE A 16 -2.26 28.57 23.53
C PHE A 16 -1.53 28.20 24.83
N THR A 17 -0.62 29.04 25.33
CA THR A 17 0.06 28.79 26.62
C THR A 17 -0.90 28.82 27.80
N ALA A 18 -1.92 29.69 27.77
CA ALA A 18 -2.97 29.72 28.79
C ALA A 18 -3.88 28.48 28.77
N ALA A 19 -4.13 27.89 27.59
CA ALA A 19 -4.95 26.67 27.46
C ALA A 19 -4.21 25.38 27.85
N TYR A 20 -2.86 25.39 27.85
CA TYR A 20 -2.03 24.20 28.08
C TYR A 20 -1.22 24.22 29.39
N ALA A 21 -1.35 25.27 30.21
CA ALA A 21 -0.76 25.35 31.54
C ALA A 21 -1.58 24.52 32.57
N GLN A 22 -1.47 23.19 32.52
CA GLN A 22 -1.91 22.30 33.61
C GLN A 22 -0.92 21.13 33.77
N GLU A 23 -0.70 20.73 35.02
CA GLU A 23 0.53 20.19 35.66
C GLU A 23 1.29 19.00 35.00
N ASP A 24 0.92 18.47 33.83
CA ASP A 24 1.55 17.27 33.22
C ASP A 24 1.84 17.32 31.69
N GLY A 25 1.75 18.50 31.03
CA GLY A 25 1.94 18.66 29.57
C GLY A 25 3.32 19.16 29.08
N ILE A 26 3.51 19.31 27.76
CA ILE A 26 4.69 20.00 27.18
C ILE A 26 4.63 21.48 27.59
N VAL A 27 5.70 21.99 28.20
CA VAL A 27 5.78 23.40 28.62
C VAL A 27 6.62 24.17 27.61
N VAL A 28 6.01 25.16 26.95
CA VAL A 28 6.75 26.11 26.11
C VAL A 28 7.46 27.10 27.04
N LYS A 29 8.78 26.97 27.16
CA LYS A 29 9.62 27.82 28.04
C LYS A 29 9.76 29.23 27.48
N ASP A 30 9.92 29.33 26.18
CA ASP A 30 10.09 30.60 25.48
C ASP A 30 9.16 30.67 24.27
N PRO A 31 7.93 31.22 24.45
CA PRO A 31 6.98 31.41 23.36
C PRO A 31 7.51 32.32 22.25
N GLN A 32 8.40 33.27 22.59
CA GLN A 32 9.03 34.15 21.60
C GLN A 32 10.09 33.39 20.81
N ALA A 33 10.89 32.52 21.44
CA ALA A 33 11.82 31.64 20.73
C ALA A 33 11.10 30.61 19.87
N LEU A 34 9.94 30.10 20.29
CA LEU A 34 9.12 29.19 19.45
C LEU A 34 8.58 29.92 18.21
N ALA A 35 8.13 31.17 18.37
CA ALA A 35 7.76 32.03 17.24
C ALA A 35 8.98 32.33 16.35
N GLN A 36 10.12 32.69 16.95
CA GLN A 36 11.36 32.95 16.21
C GLN A 36 11.92 31.69 15.56
N TYR A 37 11.67 30.49 16.09
CA TYR A 37 12.07 29.23 15.46
C TYR A 37 11.28 28.99 14.18
N SER A 38 9.97 29.28 14.21
CA SER A 38 9.13 29.33 13.02
C SER A 38 9.58 30.43 12.04
N GLU A 39 10.15 31.54 12.52
CA GLU A 39 10.64 32.64 11.69
C GLU A 39 12.10 32.47 11.20
N ARG A 40 12.96 31.73 11.91
CA ARG A 40 14.34 31.40 11.49
C ARG A 40 14.30 30.46 10.29
N THR A 41 13.32 29.58 10.25
CA THR A 41 12.95 28.83 9.04
C THR A 41 12.35 29.72 7.93
N MET A 42 11.98 30.98 8.22
CA MET A 42 11.50 31.97 7.24
C MET A 42 12.57 32.99 6.79
N ALA A 43 13.70 33.13 7.49
CA ALA A 43 14.63 34.27 7.31
C ALA A 43 15.60 34.16 6.12
N GLN A 44 15.49 33.14 5.26
CA GLN A 44 16.45 32.90 4.17
C GLN A 44 15.98 33.26 2.73
N VAL A 45 14.83 33.92 2.51
CA VAL A 45 14.30 34.11 1.14
C VAL A 45 13.67 35.47 0.86
N LYS A 46 13.88 35.96 -0.36
CA LYS A 46 13.51 37.29 -0.91
C LYS A 46 12.25 37.31 -1.80
N THR A 47 11.32 36.37 -1.67
CA THR A 47 10.12 36.27 -2.54
C THR A 47 8.80 36.43 -1.79
N ASP A 48 7.75 36.80 -2.55
CA ASP A 48 6.37 37.13 -2.13
C ASP A 48 5.57 35.91 -1.63
N LEU A 49 6.22 35.02 -0.86
CA LEU A 49 5.67 33.79 -0.30
C LEU A 49 5.02 34.04 1.06
N GLY A 50 4.55 35.28 1.31
CA GLY A 50 4.18 35.82 2.62
C GLY A 50 3.19 34.98 3.42
N GLU A 51 2.44 34.07 2.80
CA GLU A 51 1.43 33.21 3.41
C GLU A 51 1.81 31.71 3.48
N GLU A 52 2.99 31.31 2.98
CA GLU A 52 3.41 29.91 2.98
C GLU A 52 3.96 29.44 4.33
N SER A 53 3.66 28.19 4.69
CA SER A 53 4.22 27.59 5.91
C SER A 53 5.76 27.48 5.78
N PRO A 54 6.50 27.60 6.90
CA PRO A 54 7.97 27.54 6.90
C PRO A 54 8.53 26.27 6.26
N LEU A 55 7.80 25.16 6.35
CA LEU A 55 8.15 23.89 5.74
C LEU A 55 8.17 23.96 4.20
N PHE A 56 7.13 24.53 3.57
CA PHE A 56 7.08 24.60 2.10
C PHE A 56 8.14 25.50 1.51
N ARG A 57 8.50 26.59 2.20
CA ARG A 57 9.56 27.48 1.77
C ARG A 57 10.91 26.79 1.71
N GLN A 58 11.28 26.05 2.76
CA GLN A 58 12.52 25.25 2.78
C GLN A 58 12.58 24.25 1.62
N ILE A 59 11.44 23.65 1.28
CA ILE A 59 11.33 22.73 0.15
C ILE A 59 11.53 23.46 -1.18
N ILE A 60 10.90 24.63 -1.35
CA ILE A 60 11.07 25.47 -2.54
C ILE A 60 12.52 25.92 -2.69
N ASP A 61 13.17 26.36 -1.62
CA ASP A 61 14.56 26.83 -1.66
C ASP A 61 15.52 25.69 -2.03
N GLU A 62 15.33 24.50 -1.44
CA GLU A 62 16.18 23.34 -1.73
C GLU A 62 16.01 22.85 -3.17
N PHE A 63 14.78 22.84 -3.71
CA PHE A 63 14.50 22.20 -4.99
C PHE A 63 14.40 23.13 -6.19
N SER A 64 14.00 24.40 -6.02
CA SER A 64 13.69 25.33 -7.13
C SER A 64 14.79 25.47 -8.17
N THR A 65 16.06 25.38 -7.75
CA THR A 65 17.21 25.53 -8.64
C THR A 65 17.82 24.19 -9.11
N ARG A 66 17.39 23.06 -8.54
CA ARG A 66 18.07 21.75 -8.69
C ARG A 66 17.15 20.61 -9.12
N TYR A 67 15.84 20.80 -9.16
CA TYR A 67 14.88 19.71 -9.43
C TYR A 67 15.15 19.03 -10.79
N ASN A 68 15.52 19.78 -11.83
CA ASN A 68 15.86 19.22 -13.14
C ASN A 68 17.11 18.32 -13.08
N ASP A 69 18.15 18.72 -12.34
CA ASP A 69 19.37 17.93 -12.19
C ASP A 69 19.13 16.65 -11.38
N ILE A 70 18.32 16.75 -10.33
CA ILE A 70 17.89 15.60 -9.52
C ILE A 70 17.12 14.62 -10.41
N ALA A 71 16.10 15.09 -11.12
CA ALA A 71 15.29 14.25 -12.00
C ALA A 71 16.13 13.60 -13.10
N ASN A 72 16.98 14.36 -13.79
CA ASN A 72 17.86 13.83 -14.84
C ASN A 72 18.81 12.75 -14.32
N ARG A 73 19.33 12.91 -13.09
CA ARG A 73 20.14 11.88 -12.46
C ARG A 73 19.32 10.62 -12.20
N GLU A 74 18.15 10.75 -11.56
CA GLU A 74 17.31 9.59 -11.23
C GLU A 74 16.79 8.88 -12.49
N ILE A 75 16.43 9.62 -13.55
CA ILE A 75 16.03 9.06 -14.85
C ILE A 75 17.18 8.25 -15.45
N LYS A 76 18.42 8.76 -15.45
CA LYS A 76 19.58 8.01 -15.93
C LYS A 76 19.82 6.72 -15.14
N ILE A 77 19.60 6.74 -13.82
CA ILE A 77 19.72 5.54 -12.98
C ILE A 77 18.61 4.53 -13.32
N ALA A 78 17.39 5.01 -13.60
CA ALA A 78 16.25 4.20 -14.03
C ALA A 78 16.49 3.58 -15.43
N GLU A 79 16.97 4.36 -16.40
CA GLU A 79 17.29 3.92 -17.77
C GLU A 79 18.43 2.89 -17.82
N GLN A 80 19.41 3.01 -16.93
CA GLN A 80 20.53 2.05 -16.82
C GLN A 80 20.14 0.72 -16.18
N GLY A 81 18.87 0.52 -15.80
CA GLY A 81 18.38 -0.68 -15.13
C GLY A 81 18.93 -0.88 -13.71
N ARG A 82 19.65 0.13 -13.17
CA ARG A 82 20.24 0.11 -11.82
C ARG A 82 19.26 0.54 -10.72
N ASN A 83 18.16 1.20 -11.11
CA ASN A 83 16.99 1.48 -10.26
C ASN A 83 15.79 0.57 -10.59
N LEU A 84 16.03 -0.69 -10.96
CA LEU A 84 14.97 -1.71 -10.92
C LEU A 84 14.66 -2.06 -9.46
N MET A 85 14.02 -1.13 -8.74
CA MET A 85 13.37 -1.45 -7.49
C MET A 85 12.04 -2.13 -7.80
N ILE A 86 11.95 -3.42 -7.46
CA ILE A 86 10.68 -4.13 -7.39
C ILE A 86 10.04 -3.76 -6.04
N ILE A 87 9.23 -2.70 -6.04
CA ILE A 87 8.35 -2.32 -4.92
C ILE A 87 6.94 -2.29 -5.49
N GLY A 88 6.13 -3.33 -5.31
CA GLY A 88 4.75 -3.32 -5.81
C GLY A 88 4.49 -4.15 -7.08
N GLY A 89 5.32 -5.14 -7.41
CA GLY A 89 4.96 -6.17 -8.40
C GLY A 89 4.77 -5.68 -9.85
N MET A 90 5.24 -4.48 -10.17
CA MET A 90 5.51 -4.00 -11.53
C MET A 90 7.02 -3.69 -11.64
N ASN A 91 7.59 -3.79 -12.84
CA ASN A 91 8.90 -3.19 -13.08
C ASN A 91 8.70 -1.67 -13.03
N HIS A 92 8.93 -1.06 -11.87
CA HIS A 92 8.88 0.39 -11.75
C HIS A 92 10.07 0.96 -12.51
N ILE A 93 9.78 1.77 -13.52
CA ILE A 93 10.76 2.64 -14.14
C ILE A 93 10.24 4.05 -13.93
N GLY A 94 10.95 4.81 -13.11
CA GLY A 94 10.43 6.05 -12.56
C GLY A 94 11.49 6.79 -11.73
N ILE A 95 11.10 7.93 -11.17
CA ILE A 95 11.96 8.75 -10.29
C ILE A 95 11.67 8.35 -8.84
N ASN A 96 12.71 8.16 -8.03
CA ASN A 96 12.58 8.03 -6.58
C ASN A 96 13.70 8.85 -5.92
N TYR A 97 13.34 9.78 -5.05
CA TYR A 97 14.30 10.65 -4.39
C TYR A 97 13.83 11.04 -2.99
N THR A 98 14.73 10.92 -2.01
CA THR A 98 14.48 11.29 -0.62
C THR A 98 15.46 12.34 -0.15
N LYS A 99 14.96 13.35 0.56
CA LYS A 99 15.76 14.41 1.20
C LYS A 99 15.31 14.60 2.65
N SER A 100 16.25 14.40 3.57
CA SER A 100 16.06 14.74 4.98
C SER A 100 16.36 16.22 5.23
N PHE A 101 15.45 16.91 5.90
CA PHE A 101 15.63 18.24 6.50
C PHE A 101 15.91 18.09 8.00
N VAL A 102 16.05 19.21 8.72
CA VAL A 102 16.29 19.20 10.17
C VAL A 102 15.13 18.51 10.91
N ASP A 103 13.89 18.91 10.64
CA ASP A 103 12.72 18.42 11.40
C ASP A 103 11.78 17.49 10.63
N PHE A 104 11.96 17.37 9.32
CA PHE A 104 11.07 16.58 8.46
C PHE A 104 11.86 15.92 7.32
N THR A 105 11.18 15.07 6.56
CA THR A 105 11.72 14.38 5.38
C THR A 105 10.76 14.57 4.22
N VAL A 106 11.32 14.72 3.01
CA VAL A 106 10.56 14.74 1.75
C VAL A 106 10.93 13.53 0.92
N ASP A 107 9.91 12.79 0.47
CA ASP A 107 10.03 11.67 -0.45
C ASP A 107 9.27 11.97 -1.75
N LEU A 108 9.97 11.86 -2.88
CA LEU A 108 9.45 12.08 -4.22
C LEU A 108 9.43 10.75 -4.97
N ARG A 109 8.29 10.38 -5.55
CA ARG A 109 8.17 9.18 -6.38
C ARG A 109 7.34 9.47 -7.62
N ARG A 110 7.80 9.02 -8.79
CA ARG A 110 7.06 9.04 -10.05
C ARG A 110 6.93 7.62 -10.59
N ASP A 111 5.70 7.20 -10.85
CA ASP A 111 5.38 5.92 -11.48
C ASP A 111 4.76 6.13 -12.86
N VAL A 112 5.26 5.41 -13.88
CA VAL A 112 4.77 5.49 -15.26
C VAL A 112 4.16 4.17 -15.69
N ALA A 113 2.95 4.21 -16.25
CA ALA A 113 2.25 3.05 -16.81
C ALA A 113 1.58 3.40 -18.14
N PRO A 114 1.39 2.46 -19.08
CA PRO A 114 0.53 2.68 -20.24
C PRO A 114 -0.91 3.02 -19.82
N ASP A 115 -1.58 3.92 -20.55
CA ASP A 115 -3.01 4.19 -20.36
C ASP A 115 -3.82 2.98 -20.84
N LEU A 116 -4.63 2.40 -19.95
CA LEU A 116 -5.46 1.23 -20.27
C LEU A 116 -6.64 1.55 -21.19
N PHE A 117 -6.91 2.84 -21.43
CA PHE A 117 -8.02 3.33 -22.23
C PHE A 117 -7.57 4.14 -23.45
N ASP A 118 -6.26 4.18 -23.72
CA ASP A 118 -5.67 4.83 -24.89
C ASP A 118 -4.30 4.22 -25.22
N ASP A 119 -4.19 3.54 -26.36
CA ASP A 119 -2.98 2.82 -26.77
C ASP A 119 -1.78 3.73 -27.10
N LYS A 120 -1.96 5.06 -27.10
CA LYS A 120 -0.93 6.04 -27.48
C LYS A 120 -0.45 6.90 -26.32
N ARG A 121 -0.99 6.72 -25.10
CA ARG A 121 -0.68 7.57 -23.95
C ARG A 121 -0.20 6.77 -22.75
N TYR A 122 0.46 7.48 -21.85
CA TYR A 122 0.97 6.99 -20.59
C TYR A 122 0.31 7.73 -19.44
N LEU A 123 0.00 6.99 -18.38
CA LEU A 123 -0.44 7.50 -17.10
C LEU A 123 0.79 7.70 -16.19
N VAL A 124 0.94 8.91 -15.68
CA VAL A 124 2.01 9.29 -14.74
C VAL A 124 1.39 9.51 -13.37
N ASN A 125 1.93 8.84 -12.35
CA ASN A 125 1.54 9.05 -10.95
C ASN A 125 2.72 9.64 -10.19
N ASP A 126 2.61 10.91 -9.84
CA ASP A 126 3.56 11.61 -8.99
C ASP A 126 3.10 11.60 -7.55
N PHE A 127 4.03 11.33 -6.64
CA PHE A 127 3.86 11.33 -5.20
C PHE A 127 4.91 12.24 -4.58
N PHE A 128 4.44 13.18 -3.78
CA PHE A 128 5.27 14.05 -2.96
C PHE A 128 4.83 13.86 -1.51
N THR A 129 5.68 13.28 -0.69
CA THR A 129 5.37 12.96 0.70
C THR A 129 6.22 13.79 1.63
N ILE A 130 5.59 14.40 2.63
CA ILE A 130 6.24 15.04 3.78
C ILE A 130 6.01 14.13 4.98
N SER A 131 7.08 13.77 5.68
CA SER A 131 7.03 13.00 6.92
C SER A 131 7.68 13.77 8.06
N ILE A 132 6.97 13.92 9.18
CA ILE A 132 7.42 14.60 10.39
C ILE A 132 7.42 13.59 11.53
N ASP A 133 8.61 13.28 12.07
CA ASP A 133 8.76 12.40 13.22
C ASP A 133 8.69 13.22 14.52
N ALA A 134 7.86 12.79 15.46
CA ALA A 134 7.64 13.53 16.70
C ALA A 134 8.89 13.58 17.57
N GLN A 135 9.64 12.49 17.70
CA GLN A 135 10.86 12.48 18.51
C GLN A 135 11.92 13.40 17.92
N LYS A 136 12.09 13.39 16.59
CA LYS A 136 13.03 14.27 15.91
C LYS A 136 12.70 15.75 16.13
N LEU A 137 11.46 16.16 15.87
CA LEU A 137 11.03 17.55 16.03
C LEU A 137 11.12 18.00 17.50
N LEU A 138 10.58 17.21 18.43
CA LEU A 138 10.56 17.55 19.86
C LEU A 138 11.98 17.53 20.45
N GLY A 139 12.81 16.60 20.01
CA GLY A 139 14.22 16.52 20.40
C GLY A 139 14.98 17.78 19.99
N ASN A 140 14.79 18.25 18.76
CA ASN A 140 15.41 19.50 18.29
C ASN A 140 14.93 20.71 19.10
N LEU A 141 13.62 20.88 19.28
CA LEU A 141 13.05 21.97 20.08
C LEU A 141 13.52 21.96 21.54
N ARG A 142 13.66 20.76 22.13
CA ARG A 142 14.18 20.58 23.49
C ARG A 142 15.66 20.95 23.57
N ASN A 143 16.48 20.50 22.62
CA ASN A 143 17.92 20.79 22.57
C ASN A 143 18.19 22.29 22.39
N GLU A 144 17.31 23.02 21.72
CA GLU A 144 17.36 24.48 21.58
C GLU A 144 16.79 25.24 22.79
N GLY A 145 16.28 24.54 23.81
CA GLY A 145 15.73 25.15 25.02
C GLY A 145 14.36 25.81 24.83
N ILE A 146 13.69 25.56 23.70
CA ILE A 146 12.41 26.18 23.34
C ILE A 146 11.25 25.55 24.13
N ILE A 147 11.31 24.23 24.31
CA ILE A 147 10.34 23.46 25.10
C ILE A 147 11.02 22.74 26.26
N ASP A 148 10.25 22.49 27.32
CA ASP A 148 10.63 21.58 28.39
C ASP A 148 9.78 20.32 28.38
N MET A 149 10.44 19.19 28.57
CA MET A 149 9.78 17.91 28.77
C MET A 149 10.70 16.95 29.51
N SER A 150 10.11 16.15 30.39
CA SER A 150 10.79 15.01 31.01
C SER A 150 11.14 13.93 29.99
N GLU A 151 12.13 13.08 30.29
CA GLU A 151 12.44 11.91 29.44
C GLU A 151 11.24 10.98 29.26
N THR A 152 10.39 10.85 30.29
CA THR A 152 9.17 10.06 30.24
C THR A 152 8.17 10.64 29.24
N GLN A 153 7.98 11.98 29.24
CA GLN A 153 7.14 12.66 28.26
C GLN A 153 7.72 12.56 26.84
N TYR A 154 9.03 12.75 26.68
CA TYR A 154 9.70 12.59 25.39
C TYR A 154 9.55 11.18 24.82
N GLY A 155 9.68 10.15 25.68
CA GLY A 155 9.45 8.76 25.31
C GLY A 155 8.02 8.44 24.88
N ALA A 156 7.01 9.20 25.36
CA ALA A 156 5.62 9.00 24.98
C ALA A 156 5.33 9.32 23.49
N PHE A 157 6.18 10.12 22.84
CA PHE A 157 6.08 10.45 21.41
C PHE A 157 6.78 9.43 20.49
N ALA A 158 7.34 8.36 21.05
CA ALA A 158 7.94 7.26 20.29
C ALA A 158 6.95 6.65 19.29
N GLY A 159 7.30 6.70 17.99
CA GLY A 159 6.49 6.12 16.90
C GLY A 159 5.28 6.97 16.49
N VAL A 160 5.17 8.18 17.03
CA VAL A 160 4.23 9.20 16.55
C VAL A 160 4.86 9.94 15.39
N SER A 161 4.17 9.95 14.25
CA SER A 161 4.63 10.59 13.03
C SER A 161 3.43 11.13 12.27
N PHE A 162 3.58 12.35 11.76
CA PHE A 162 2.64 12.94 10.81
C PHE A 162 3.15 12.71 9.40
N LYS A 163 2.27 12.28 8.50
CA LYS A 163 2.56 12.11 7.08
C LYS A 163 1.55 12.92 6.27
N ARG A 164 2.03 13.68 5.30
CA ARG A 164 1.21 14.35 4.29
C ARG A 164 1.66 13.91 2.92
N GLU A 165 0.76 13.32 2.15
CA GLU A 165 1.02 12.84 0.80
C GLU A 165 0.22 13.66 -0.21
N TYR A 166 0.92 14.20 -1.20
CA TYR A 166 0.32 14.80 -2.38
C TYR A 166 0.51 13.85 -3.55
N LYS A 167 -0.59 13.45 -4.17
CA LYS A 167 -0.60 12.65 -5.39
C LYS A 167 -1.05 13.50 -6.56
N TYR A 168 -0.30 13.53 -7.65
CA TYR A 168 -0.69 14.15 -8.91
C TYR A 168 -0.72 13.06 -9.97
N VAL A 169 -1.84 12.89 -10.66
CA VAL A 169 -1.92 12.00 -11.80
C VAL A 169 -2.21 12.77 -13.07
N HIS A 170 -1.37 12.53 -14.07
CA HIS A 170 -1.47 13.18 -15.36
C HIS A 170 -1.16 12.22 -16.51
N LEU A 171 -1.34 12.71 -17.73
CA LEU A 171 -1.10 11.96 -18.95
C LEU A 171 0.16 12.46 -19.65
N ALA A 172 0.75 11.60 -20.49
CA ALA A 172 1.86 11.92 -21.37
C ALA A 172 1.76 11.12 -22.67
N ASP A 173 2.16 11.69 -23.80
CA ASP A 173 2.02 11.04 -25.11
C ASP A 173 3.14 10.04 -25.40
N THR A 174 4.26 10.15 -24.70
CA THR A 174 5.41 9.26 -24.87
C THR A 174 5.99 8.87 -23.52
N TYR A 175 6.65 7.72 -23.50
CA TYR A 175 7.32 7.21 -22.31
C TYR A 175 8.41 8.16 -21.78
N GLN A 176 9.15 8.83 -22.67
CA GLN A 176 10.18 9.79 -22.32
C GLN A 176 9.59 11.05 -21.67
N GLN A 177 8.48 11.56 -22.21
CA GLN A 177 7.75 12.65 -21.57
C GLN A 177 7.18 12.21 -20.22
N ALA A 178 6.63 11.01 -20.15
CA ALA A 178 6.07 10.45 -18.92
C ALA A 178 7.10 10.39 -17.78
N LEU A 179 8.36 10.13 -18.09
CA LEU A 179 9.45 10.14 -17.11
C LEU A 179 9.97 11.55 -16.79
N GLY A 180 10.26 12.36 -17.81
CA GLY A 180 11.08 13.56 -17.66
C GLY A 180 10.36 14.92 -17.70
N PHE A 181 9.07 14.98 -18.05
CA PHE A 181 8.35 16.25 -18.24
C PHE A 181 7.47 16.57 -17.03
N ASN A 182 7.03 17.82 -16.92
CA ASN A 182 6.17 18.31 -15.83
C ASN A 182 6.71 17.94 -14.43
N LEU A 183 8.01 18.11 -14.23
CA LEU A 183 8.67 17.77 -12.95
C LEU A 183 8.19 18.66 -11.80
N ASP A 184 7.64 19.82 -12.10
CA ASP A 184 6.95 20.68 -11.14
C ASP A 184 5.75 19.96 -10.48
N LYS A 185 5.04 19.09 -11.22
CA LYS A 185 3.95 18.25 -10.68
C LYS A 185 4.45 17.22 -9.67
N LEU A 186 5.71 16.80 -9.77
CA LEU A 186 6.39 15.91 -8.82
C LEU A 186 7.00 16.68 -7.63
N PHE A 187 7.80 17.72 -7.88
CA PHE A 187 8.58 18.41 -6.86
C PHE A 187 7.79 19.48 -6.10
N PHE A 188 6.71 20.01 -6.68
CA PHE A 188 5.94 21.12 -6.13
C PHE A 188 4.43 20.88 -6.20
N SER A 189 4.00 19.62 -6.13
CA SER A 189 2.59 19.21 -6.18
C SER A 189 1.69 19.99 -5.22
N PHE A 190 2.19 20.34 -4.03
CA PHE A 190 1.48 21.11 -3.02
C PHE A 190 1.04 22.51 -3.48
N LEU A 191 1.73 23.11 -4.46
CA LEU A 191 1.35 24.42 -5.02
C LEU A 191 0.01 24.38 -5.75
N ASN A 192 -0.43 23.21 -6.22
CA ASN A 192 -1.70 23.06 -6.93
C ASN A 192 -2.93 23.19 -6.01
N PHE A 193 -2.74 23.04 -4.69
CA PHE A 193 -3.77 23.26 -3.68
C PHE A 193 -3.86 24.73 -3.24
N ARG A 194 -3.05 25.61 -3.82
CA ARG A 194 -2.97 27.05 -3.51
C ARG A 194 -3.45 27.89 -4.69
N ASN A 195 -3.92 29.10 -4.38
CA ASN A 195 -4.26 30.14 -5.37
C ASN A 195 -5.18 29.65 -6.50
N LEU A 196 -6.00 28.64 -6.20
CA LEU A 196 -6.90 28.01 -7.17
C LEU A 196 -6.20 27.47 -8.43
N LYS A 197 -4.89 27.16 -8.34
CA LYS A 197 -4.09 26.60 -9.45
C LYS A 197 -4.64 25.30 -10.00
N PHE A 198 -5.40 24.55 -9.20
CA PHE A 198 -6.10 23.35 -9.68
C PHE A 198 -7.07 23.61 -10.86
N PHE A 199 -7.49 24.86 -11.11
CA PHE A 199 -8.26 25.19 -12.32
C PHE A 199 -7.44 25.08 -13.62
N GLU A 200 -6.11 24.96 -13.51
CA GLU A 200 -5.19 24.72 -14.63
C GLU A 200 -5.01 23.22 -14.94
N LEU A 201 -5.66 22.32 -14.19
CA LEU A 201 -5.60 20.89 -14.46
C LEU A 201 -6.18 20.58 -15.85
N GLU A 202 -5.42 19.81 -16.62
CA GLU A 202 -5.86 19.32 -17.92
C GLU A 202 -6.97 18.26 -17.77
N PRO A 203 -7.77 18.01 -18.82
CA PRO A 203 -8.77 16.96 -18.78
C PRO A 203 -8.18 15.60 -18.35
N TYR A 204 -8.91 14.90 -17.48
CA TYR A 204 -8.52 13.61 -16.88
C TYR A 204 -7.38 13.66 -15.85
N GLU A 205 -6.83 14.83 -15.53
CA GLU A 205 -5.88 14.97 -14.43
C GLU A 205 -6.59 14.97 -13.07
N PHE A 206 -5.91 14.48 -12.04
CA PHE A 206 -6.41 14.55 -10.68
C PHE A 206 -5.31 14.76 -9.64
N LEU A 207 -5.72 15.35 -8.54
CA LEU A 207 -4.88 15.69 -7.39
C LEU A 207 -5.46 15.07 -6.13
N THR A 208 -4.61 14.56 -5.26
CA THR A 208 -4.98 14.18 -3.89
C THR A 208 -4.02 14.81 -2.91
N LYS A 209 -4.53 15.33 -1.80
CA LYS A 209 -3.78 15.68 -0.59
C LYS A 209 -4.35 14.83 0.53
N GLU A 210 -3.53 13.97 1.12
CA GLU A 210 -3.92 13.08 2.21
C GLU A 210 -3.02 13.34 3.43
N ASP A 211 -3.65 13.62 4.56
CA ASP A 211 -2.97 13.78 5.85
C ASP A 211 -3.22 12.54 6.69
N GLN A 212 -2.17 11.99 7.26
CA GLN A 212 -2.17 10.75 8.02
C GLN A 212 -1.38 10.94 9.32
N LEU A 213 -1.79 10.22 10.37
CA LEU A 213 -1.12 10.23 11.66
C LEU A 213 -0.89 8.80 12.12
N SER A 214 0.34 8.49 12.53
CA SER A 214 0.59 7.23 13.19
C SER A 214 0.33 7.30 14.68
N ALA A 215 -0.31 6.26 15.20
CA ALA A 215 -0.40 6.02 16.64
C ALA A 215 0.28 4.69 16.96
N SER A 216 1.34 4.76 17.78
CA SER A 216 1.91 3.59 18.45
C SER A 216 0.97 3.16 19.58
N ILE A 217 -0.04 2.35 19.24
CA ILE A 217 -0.93 1.77 20.25
C ILE A 217 -0.16 0.67 20.98
N GLY A 218 0.41 1.02 22.14
CA GLY A 218 0.99 0.08 23.11
C GLY A 218 2.51 -0.07 23.05
N GLY A 219 3.22 0.76 23.82
CA GLY A 219 4.47 0.40 24.51
C GLY A 219 5.57 -0.31 23.72
N LEU A 220 5.90 0.14 22.51
CA LEU A 220 7.13 -0.27 21.82
C LEU A 220 8.05 0.94 21.68
N ILE A 221 9.23 0.80 22.28
CA ILE A 221 10.39 1.69 22.20
C ILE A 221 10.66 1.97 20.71
N ALA A 222 10.48 3.22 20.28
CA ALA A 222 10.86 3.65 18.94
C ALA A 222 12.38 3.58 18.82
N ALA A 223 12.87 2.79 17.87
CA ALA A 223 14.24 2.93 17.41
C ALA A 223 14.36 4.31 16.73
N PRO A 224 15.37 5.13 17.07
CA PRO A 224 15.51 6.46 16.51
C PRO A 224 15.74 6.39 15.00
N ILE A 225 15.00 7.21 14.25
CA ILE A 225 15.07 7.29 12.79
C ILE A 225 16.29 8.14 12.41
N TYR A 226 17.46 7.51 12.28
CA TYR A 226 18.65 8.14 11.69
C TYR A 226 19.13 7.34 10.48
N GLY A 227 19.14 7.96 9.29
CA GLY A 227 19.87 7.47 8.12
C GLY A 227 19.26 7.79 6.75
N ASN A 228 20.11 8.21 5.80
CA ASN A 228 19.80 8.56 4.41
C ASN A 228 19.49 7.34 3.50
N ILE A 229 18.60 6.47 3.94
CA ILE A 229 18.08 5.38 3.11
C ILE A 229 16.57 5.53 3.13
N SER A 230 16.00 5.78 1.96
CA SER A 230 14.57 5.88 1.65
C SER A 230 13.74 4.61 1.97
N GLY A 231 14.29 3.69 2.76
CA GLY A 231 13.68 2.49 3.31
C GLY A 231 13.55 2.49 4.84
N ALA A 232 13.81 3.61 5.52
CA ALA A 232 13.70 3.73 6.98
C ALA A 232 12.28 4.12 7.46
N ILE A 233 11.24 3.44 6.94
CA ILE A 233 9.95 3.30 7.65
C ILE A 233 9.96 1.89 8.26
N GLY A 234 10.89 1.66 9.18
CA GLY A 234 11.22 0.35 9.76
C GLY A 234 10.43 -0.03 11.02
N ALA A 235 9.55 0.85 11.50
CA ALA A 235 8.54 0.53 12.50
C ALA A 235 7.17 0.77 11.86
N LEU A 236 6.34 -0.27 11.80
CA LEU A 236 4.95 -0.22 11.29
C LEU A 236 4.09 0.65 12.20
N ALA A 237 4.25 1.96 12.06
CA ALA A 237 3.32 2.91 12.61
C ALA A 237 2.04 2.78 11.77
N LYS A 238 0.94 2.29 12.35
CA LYS A 238 -0.35 2.23 11.66
C LYS A 238 -0.82 3.67 11.45
N PHE A 239 -0.62 4.18 10.24
CA PHE A 239 -1.13 5.49 9.84
C PHE A 239 -2.65 5.42 9.70
N GLN A 240 -3.34 6.31 10.39
CA GLN A 240 -4.76 6.58 10.23
C GLN A 240 -4.92 7.85 9.39
N THR A 241 -5.76 7.80 8.36
CA THR A 241 -6.09 8.97 7.56
C THR A 241 -6.87 9.96 8.43
N LEU A 242 -6.35 11.17 8.57
CA LEU A 242 -7.01 12.27 9.27
C LEU A 242 -7.94 13.03 8.32
N SER A 243 -7.45 13.29 7.11
CA SER A 243 -8.20 13.97 6.09
C SER A 243 -7.70 13.64 4.70
N LYS A 244 -8.59 13.86 3.73
CA LYS A 244 -8.32 13.70 2.31
C LYS A 244 -9.03 14.79 1.52
N VAL A 245 -8.29 15.47 0.66
CA VAL A 245 -8.81 16.38 -0.36
C VAL A 245 -8.49 15.79 -1.72
N GLU A 246 -9.48 15.68 -2.57
CA GLU A 246 -9.37 15.13 -3.93
C GLU A 246 -9.96 16.12 -4.92
N ILE A 247 -9.21 16.45 -5.96
CA ILE A 247 -9.63 17.33 -7.05
C ILE A 247 -9.51 16.55 -8.35
N GLN A 248 -10.58 16.51 -9.13
CA GLN A 248 -10.63 15.82 -10.42
C GLN A 248 -11.02 16.81 -11.51
N SER A 249 -10.25 16.85 -12.60
CA SER A 249 -10.61 17.49 -13.86
C SER A 249 -11.28 16.48 -14.78
N LEU A 250 -12.50 16.77 -15.22
CA LEU A 250 -13.33 15.85 -16.00
C LEU A 250 -13.03 15.99 -17.49
N GLY A 251 -12.75 14.86 -18.15
CA GLY A 251 -12.69 14.83 -19.60
C GLY A 251 -14.04 14.53 -20.25
N ASP A 252 -14.07 14.43 -21.57
CA ASP A 252 -15.31 14.24 -22.33
C ASP A 252 -15.93 12.86 -22.17
N GLN A 253 -15.12 11.88 -21.81
CA GLN A 253 -15.58 10.51 -21.55
C GLN A 253 -16.01 10.30 -20.09
N ASP A 254 -15.81 11.28 -19.20
CA ASP A 254 -16.32 11.19 -17.85
C ASP A 254 -17.81 11.53 -17.81
N PRO A 255 -18.62 10.79 -17.04
CA PRO A 255 -20.02 11.14 -16.82
C PRO A 255 -20.07 12.45 -16.04
N LYS A 256 -20.59 13.51 -16.67
CA LYS A 256 -20.57 14.88 -16.15
C LYS A 256 -21.89 15.59 -16.44
N ALA A 257 -22.33 16.45 -15.52
CA ALA A 257 -23.47 17.33 -15.76
C ALA A 257 -23.13 18.36 -16.87
N PRO A 258 -24.13 18.99 -17.53
CA PRO A 258 -23.87 19.97 -18.58
C PRO A 258 -22.94 21.09 -18.09
N GLY A 259 -21.78 21.21 -18.76
CA GLY A 259 -20.75 22.20 -18.46
C GLY A 259 -19.89 21.91 -17.23
N GLU A 260 -20.08 20.79 -16.51
CA GLU A 260 -19.27 20.40 -15.35
C GLU A 260 -17.82 20.10 -15.78
N ARG A 261 -16.85 20.71 -15.09
CA ARG A 261 -15.42 20.53 -15.37
C ARG A 261 -14.64 20.01 -14.16
N PHE A 262 -14.92 20.49 -12.95
CA PHE A 262 -14.15 20.12 -11.77
C PHE A 262 -15.01 19.52 -10.68
N ARG A 263 -14.45 18.50 -10.02
CA ARG A 263 -14.99 17.91 -8.80
C ARG A 263 -14.00 18.06 -7.68
N ILE A 264 -14.46 18.56 -6.55
CA ILE A 264 -13.69 18.59 -5.31
C ILE A 264 -14.41 17.71 -4.28
N SER A 265 -13.64 16.86 -3.62
CA SER A 265 -14.08 16.07 -2.49
C SER A 265 -13.18 16.35 -1.30
N MET A 266 -13.78 16.63 -0.16
CA MET A 266 -13.09 16.88 1.09
C MET A 266 -13.71 15.99 2.14
N GLU A 267 -12.88 15.16 2.74
CA GLU A 267 -13.31 14.19 3.74
C GLU A 267 -12.36 14.29 4.93
N LYS A 268 -12.93 14.53 6.11
CA LYS A 268 -12.22 14.49 7.38
C LYS A 268 -12.78 13.33 8.20
N GLU A 269 -11.92 12.39 8.55
CA GLU A 269 -12.31 11.24 9.36
C GLU A 269 -12.15 11.57 10.84
N LYS A 270 -13.03 10.99 11.67
CA LYS A 270 -12.84 11.06 13.12
C LYS A 270 -11.74 10.09 13.51
N SER A 271 -10.59 10.59 13.94
CA SER A 271 -9.55 9.76 14.55
C SER A 271 -10.00 9.26 15.94
N PHE A 272 -9.98 7.94 16.20
CA PHE A 272 -10.28 7.30 17.51
C PHE A 272 -9.05 7.41 18.47
N THR A 273 -9.06 7.37 19.81
CA THR A 273 -9.88 6.77 20.91
C THR A 273 -9.87 7.69 22.14
N ALA A 274 -10.91 7.67 22.99
CA ALA A 274 -10.86 8.32 24.31
C ALA A 274 -9.76 7.70 25.19
N GLY A 275 -8.77 8.49 25.64
CA GLY A 275 -7.66 8.01 26.49
C GLY A 275 -6.38 8.87 26.40
N VAL A 276 -5.32 8.44 27.10
CA VAL A 276 -4.03 9.14 27.22
C VAL A 276 -3.32 9.35 25.87
N SER A 277 -3.52 8.45 24.90
CA SER A 277 -2.94 8.58 23.55
C SER A 277 -3.50 9.76 22.75
N ALA A 278 -4.77 10.12 22.95
CA ALA A 278 -5.36 11.27 22.27
C ALA A 278 -4.69 12.60 22.67
N ARG A 279 -4.25 12.71 23.93
CA ARG A 279 -3.52 13.89 24.42
C ARG A 279 -2.15 14.02 23.77
N VAL A 280 -1.36 12.93 23.75
CA VAL A 280 -0.04 12.92 23.10
C VAL A 280 -0.15 13.30 21.63
N LEU A 281 -1.14 12.75 20.92
CA LEU A 281 -1.38 13.10 19.53
C LEU A 281 -1.81 14.57 19.38
N ALA A 282 -2.70 15.07 20.24
CA ALA A 282 -3.11 16.47 20.22
C ALA A 282 -1.94 17.43 20.47
N ASP A 283 -1.08 17.12 21.43
CA ASP A 283 0.10 17.90 21.79
C ASP A 283 1.09 17.95 20.61
N PHE A 284 1.37 16.80 20.00
CA PHE A 284 2.22 16.72 18.81
C PHE A 284 1.65 17.54 17.65
N MET A 285 0.35 17.38 17.36
CA MET A 285 -0.30 18.12 16.28
C MET A 285 -0.34 19.63 16.54
N GLY A 286 -0.48 20.04 17.81
CA GLY A 286 -0.36 21.43 18.24
C GLY A 286 1.02 21.99 17.94
N ILE A 287 2.08 21.23 18.22
CA ILE A 287 3.46 21.64 17.93
C ILE A 287 3.73 21.71 16.44
N VAL A 288 3.35 20.68 15.67
CA VAL A 288 3.48 20.67 14.20
C VAL A 288 2.78 21.87 13.57
N ARG A 289 1.59 22.22 14.08
CA ARG A 289 0.84 23.41 13.66
C ARG A 289 1.59 24.71 13.95
N LEU A 290 2.23 24.83 15.11
CA LEU A 290 2.92 26.06 15.52
C LEU A 290 4.27 26.22 14.82
N THR A 291 4.96 25.13 14.51
CA THR A 291 6.32 25.17 13.95
C THR A 291 6.33 25.04 12.43
N LEU A 292 5.98 23.88 11.91
CA LEU A 292 6.24 23.49 10.52
C LEU A 292 5.09 23.84 9.57
N LEU A 293 3.84 23.64 10.01
CA LEU A 293 2.63 23.79 9.18
C LEU A 293 1.77 24.99 9.59
N SER A 294 2.40 26.04 10.14
CA SER A 294 1.69 27.28 10.48
C SER A 294 0.95 27.83 9.25
N TYR A 295 -0.26 28.36 9.47
CA TYR A 295 -1.18 28.90 8.43
C TYR A 295 -1.84 27.88 7.48
N ASP A 296 -1.38 26.62 7.45
CA ASP A 296 -1.90 25.55 6.59
C ASP A 296 -2.63 24.43 7.37
N PHE A 297 -2.88 24.66 8.66
CA PHE A 297 -3.25 23.59 9.57
C PHE A 297 -4.21 24.05 10.67
N THR A 298 -5.46 23.56 10.63
CA THR A 298 -6.50 23.78 11.66
C THR A 298 -7.26 22.49 11.91
N TYR A 299 -6.66 21.59 12.69
CA TYR A 299 -7.33 20.35 13.09
C TYR A 299 -7.88 20.45 14.51
N GLU A 300 -9.17 20.18 14.62
CA GLU A 300 -9.76 19.63 15.83
C GLU A 300 -9.94 18.12 15.61
N LEU A 301 -9.27 17.27 16.41
CA LEU A 301 -9.27 15.80 16.25
C LEU A 301 -10.67 15.17 16.45
N SER A 302 -11.61 15.91 17.03
CA SER A 302 -12.96 15.48 17.39
C SER A 302 -14.00 15.61 16.27
N GLU A 303 -13.72 16.41 15.23
CA GLU A 303 -14.68 16.71 14.17
C GLU A 303 -14.50 15.79 12.95
N SER A 304 -15.60 15.29 12.40
CA SER A 304 -15.64 14.65 11.08
C SER A 304 -16.65 15.36 10.20
N TYR A 305 -16.31 15.56 8.93
CA TYR A 305 -17.25 16.11 7.97
C TYR A 305 -16.86 15.69 6.55
N LYS A 306 -17.82 15.80 5.64
CA LYS A 306 -17.64 15.53 4.21
C LYS A 306 -18.28 16.63 3.39
N VAL A 307 -17.53 17.21 2.45
CA VAL A 307 -18.01 18.26 1.56
C VAL A 307 -17.63 17.92 0.13
N TYR A 308 -18.59 18.03 -0.77
CA TYR A 308 -18.44 17.70 -2.18
C TYR A 308 -18.87 18.90 -3.03
N LEU A 309 -17.96 19.41 -3.87
CA LEU A 309 -18.20 20.57 -4.72
C LEU A 309 -18.07 20.23 -6.19
N SER A 310 -18.95 20.75 -7.03
CA SER A 310 -18.93 20.60 -8.48
C SER A 310 -18.90 21.97 -9.12
N PHE A 311 -17.93 22.22 -9.99
CA PHE A 311 -17.79 23.48 -10.72
C PHE A 311 -17.98 23.26 -12.22
N LYS A 312 -18.75 24.14 -12.84
CA LYS A 312 -18.88 24.24 -14.28
C LYS A 312 -17.83 25.18 -14.87
N GLU A 313 -17.62 25.09 -16.18
CA GLU A 313 -16.72 25.96 -16.92
C GLU A 313 -16.97 27.45 -16.65
N GLN A 314 -18.24 27.87 -16.69
CA GLN A 314 -18.66 29.25 -16.43
C GLN A 314 -18.41 29.70 -14.98
N ASP A 315 -18.30 28.77 -14.03
CA ASP A 315 -18.12 29.08 -12.62
C ASP A 315 -16.67 29.47 -12.32
N ILE A 316 -15.71 29.09 -13.17
CA ILE A 316 -14.27 29.29 -12.93
C ILE A 316 -13.94 30.78 -12.80
N GLU A 317 -14.36 31.60 -13.77
CA GLU A 317 -14.13 33.05 -13.73
C GLU A 317 -14.88 33.71 -12.58
N THR A 318 -16.06 33.19 -12.22
CA THR A 318 -16.81 33.70 -11.06
C THR A 318 -16.05 33.43 -9.77
N VAL A 319 -15.55 32.21 -9.58
CA VAL A 319 -14.77 31.83 -8.39
C VAL A 319 -13.42 32.55 -8.34
N LYS A 320 -12.79 32.85 -9.47
CA LYS A 320 -11.52 33.59 -9.51
C LYS A 320 -11.68 35.09 -9.19
N ASN A 321 -12.79 35.69 -9.61
CA ASN A 321 -13.02 37.14 -9.48
C ASN A 321 -13.81 37.53 -8.21
N ASP A 322 -14.56 36.60 -7.60
CA ASP A 322 -15.22 36.82 -6.31
C ASP A 322 -14.30 36.40 -5.16
N ASP A 323 -13.65 37.38 -4.52
CA ASP A 323 -12.73 37.17 -3.39
C ASP A 323 -13.33 36.33 -2.26
N ARG A 324 -14.64 36.45 -2.02
CA ARG A 324 -15.33 35.74 -0.93
C ARG A 324 -15.50 34.28 -1.28
N ILE A 325 -15.97 33.95 -2.48
CA ILE A 325 -16.08 32.54 -2.93
C ILE A 325 -14.69 31.91 -3.06
N ALA A 326 -13.73 32.64 -3.66
CA ALA A 326 -12.35 32.22 -3.79
C ALA A 326 -11.74 31.85 -2.43
N GLN A 327 -12.00 32.68 -1.41
CA GLN A 327 -11.49 32.45 -0.06
C GLN A 327 -12.10 31.20 0.57
N GLU A 328 -13.40 30.96 0.42
CA GLU A 328 -14.03 29.76 0.96
C GLU A 328 -13.58 28.48 0.26
N VAL A 329 -13.38 28.50 -1.05
CA VAL A 329 -12.76 27.37 -1.77
C VAL A 329 -11.34 27.11 -1.27
N ARG A 330 -10.52 28.17 -1.09
CA ARG A 330 -9.18 28.04 -0.49
C ARG A 330 -9.25 27.47 0.91
N ASN A 331 -10.14 27.96 1.76
CA ASN A 331 -10.33 27.46 3.11
C ASN A 331 -10.70 25.97 3.09
N ALA A 332 -11.53 25.55 2.15
CA ALA A 332 -11.94 24.15 1.98
C ALA A 332 -10.75 23.23 1.64
N LEU A 333 -9.91 23.64 0.68
CA LEU A 333 -8.72 22.87 0.24
C LEU A 333 -7.58 22.84 1.26
N VAL A 334 -7.40 23.94 1.99
CA VAL A 334 -6.24 24.21 2.84
C VAL A 334 -6.53 23.93 4.30
N LYS A 335 -7.53 24.63 4.84
CA LYS A 335 -7.88 24.68 6.27
C LYS A 335 -8.95 23.69 6.65
N GLN A 336 -9.62 23.12 5.66
CA GLN A 336 -10.64 22.10 5.88
C GLN A 336 -11.79 22.63 6.76
N LYS A 337 -12.16 23.91 6.60
CA LYS A 337 -13.33 24.53 7.23
C LYS A 337 -13.76 25.72 6.38
N ALA A 338 -14.84 25.57 5.64
CA ALA A 338 -15.38 26.60 4.76
C ALA A 338 -16.82 26.91 5.14
N ASP A 339 -17.25 28.14 4.90
CA ASP A 339 -18.65 28.54 5.03
C ASP A 339 -19.48 27.92 3.90
N LEU A 340 -20.20 26.85 4.25
CA LEU A 340 -21.02 26.10 3.30
C LEU A 340 -22.21 26.91 2.78
N THR A 341 -22.60 28.00 3.44
CA THR A 341 -23.67 28.87 2.94
C THR A 341 -23.22 29.65 1.70
N ILE A 342 -21.95 30.05 1.65
CA ILE A 342 -21.33 30.72 0.49
C ILE A 342 -21.10 29.71 -0.64
N LEU A 343 -20.73 28.47 -0.30
CA LEU A 343 -20.47 27.41 -1.28
C LEU A 343 -21.73 26.63 -1.71
N ALA A 344 -22.90 26.97 -1.18
CA ALA A 344 -24.16 26.26 -1.42
C ALA A 344 -24.48 25.98 -2.90
N PRO A 345 -24.24 26.91 -3.85
CA PRO A 345 -24.51 26.66 -5.28
C PRO A 345 -23.69 25.52 -5.90
N TYR A 346 -22.54 25.19 -5.31
CA TYR A 346 -21.60 24.20 -5.82
C TYR A 346 -21.71 22.85 -5.10
N LEU A 347 -22.50 22.75 -4.03
CA LEU A 347 -22.60 21.55 -3.22
C LEU A 347 -23.30 20.40 -3.95
N VAL A 348 -22.79 19.19 -3.74
CA VAL A 348 -23.36 17.94 -4.26
C VAL A 348 -23.51 16.92 -3.13
N SER A 349 -24.55 16.09 -3.19
CA SER A 349 -24.78 15.01 -2.22
C SER A 349 -23.69 13.93 -2.25
N GLU A 350 -23.46 13.28 -1.11
CA GLU A 350 -22.52 12.16 -0.99
C GLU A 350 -22.88 10.98 -1.92
N GLU A 351 -24.16 10.64 -2.03
CA GLU A 351 -24.59 9.52 -2.90
C GLU A 351 -24.21 9.78 -4.35
N ARG A 352 -24.56 10.96 -4.87
CA ARG A 352 -24.17 11.39 -6.21
C ARG A 352 -22.66 11.37 -6.40
N ARG A 353 -21.88 11.88 -5.44
CA ARG A 353 -20.41 11.84 -5.54
C ARG A 353 -19.85 10.42 -5.58
N ARG A 354 -20.41 9.51 -4.77
CA ARG A 354 -20.00 8.10 -4.76
C ARG A 354 -20.31 7.42 -6.09
N GLU A 355 -21.45 7.72 -6.70
CA GLU A 355 -21.80 7.24 -8.04
C GLU A 355 -20.83 7.79 -9.09
N GLU A 356 -20.58 9.10 -9.06
CA GLU A 356 -19.66 9.80 -9.96
C GLU A 356 -18.24 9.22 -9.89
N ARG A 357 -17.69 8.99 -8.70
CA ARG A 357 -16.36 8.36 -8.52
C ARG A 357 -16.30 6.95 -9.06
N LYS A 358 -17.36 6.16 -8.82
CA LYS A 358 -17.45 4.81 -9.38
C LYS A 358 -17.41 4.90 -10.89
N SER A 359 -18.22 5.78 -11.48
CA SER A 359 -18.43 6.06 -12.91
C SER A 359 -17.27 6.71 -13.67
N SER A 360 -16.22 7.19 -12.97
CA SER A 360 -15.05 7.84 -13.59
C SER A 360 -14.21 6.87 -14.42
N LYS A 361 -13.74 7.33 -15.59
CA LYS A 361 -12.87 6.56 -16.50
C LYS A 361 -11.63 6.04 -15.77
N TYR A 362 -11.04 6.85 -14.89
CA TYR A 362 -9.84 6.51 -14.13
C TYR A 362 -10.13 6.17 -12.65
N SER A 363 -11.32 5.62 -12.35
CA SER A 363 -11.71 5.22 -10.99
C SER A 363 -10.71 4.31 -10.28
N LEU A 364 -9.94 3.48 -11.01
CA LEU A 364 -8.84 2.67 -10.47
C LEU A 364 -7.63 3.49 -10.00
N ALA A 365 -7.35 4.61 -10.66
CA ALA A 365 -6.29 5.53 -10.25
C ALA A 365 -6.70 6.33 -9.00
N LEU A 366 -8.01 6.57 -8.83
CA LEU A 366 -8.63 7.19 -7.63
C LEU A 366 -8.71 6.23 -6.43
N LEU A 367 -8.86 4.92 -6.67
CA LEU A 367 -9.05 3.90 -5.62
C LEU A 367 -7.79 3.10 -5.27
N SER A 368 -6.64 3.42 -5.86
CA SER A 368 -5.37 2.72 -5.63
C SER A 368 -5.51 1.19 -5.78
N GLY A 369 -5.70 0.75 -7.03
CA GLY A 369 -5.54 -0.66 -7.39
C GLY A 369 -4.07 -1.09 -7.30
N VAL A 370 -3.59 -1.42 -6.10
CA VAL A 370 -2.22 -1.88 -5.87
C VAL A 370 -2.19 -3.41 -5.88
N LYS A 371 -1.58 -4.00 -6.91
CA LYS A 371 -0.98 -5.32 -6.77
C LYS A 371 0.31 -5.10 -5.98
N ASP A 372 0.27 -5.21 -4.66
CA ASP A 372 1.46 -4.88 -3.85
C ASP A 372 2.35 -6.12 -3.70
N GLN A 373 3.60 -6.03 -4.14
CA GLN A 373 4.63 -7.02 -3.85
C GLN A 373 5.80 -6.31 -3.16
N GLN A 374 5.90 -6.46 -1.83
CA GLN A 374 6.83 -5.70 -1.01
C GLN A 374 7.63 -6.64 -0.10
N THR A 375 8.97 -6.54 -0.11
CA THR A 375 9.82 -7.17 0.91
C THR A 375 10.27 -6.13 1.93
N SER A 376 9.85 -6.26 3.19
CA SER A 376 10.24 -5.40 4.31
C SER A 376 11.25 -6.10 5.23
N ALA A 377 12.31 -5.41 5.64
CA ALA A 377 13.23 -5.90 6.68
C ALA A 377 12.66 -5.57 8.08
N VAL A 378 12.78 -6.50 9.02
CA VAL A 378 12.36 -6.36 10.41
C VAL A 378 13.55 -6.74 11.29
N GLN A 379 14.01 -5.83 12.13
CA GLN A 379 15.12 -6.09 13.06
C GLN A 379 14.57 -6.12 14.48
N ILE A 380 14.91 -7.16 15.24
CA ILE A 380 14.51 -7.31 16.64
C ILE A 380 15.80 -7.39 17.46
N ALA A 381 15.99 -6.44 18.37
CA ALA A 381 17.13 -6.41 19.29
C ALA A 381 16.69 -6.86 20.69
N LYS A 382 17.40 -7.84 21.26
CA LYS A 382 17.20 -8.29 22.66
C LYS A 382 18.56 -8.68 23.27
N ASP A 383 18.82 -8.24 24.49
CA ASP A 383 20.03 -8.58 25.26
C ASP A 383 21.35 -8.32 24.51
N GLY A 384 21.39 -7.27 23.69
CA GLY A 384 22.56 -6.91 22.87
C GLY A 384 22.73 -7.71 21.58
N VAL A 385 21.84 -8.69 21.29
CA VAL A 385 21.82 -9.47 20.05
C VAL A 385 20.74 -8.93 19.12
N ILE A 386 21.12 -8.53 17.89
CA ILE A 386 20.20 -8.11 16.84
C ILE A 386 19.90 -9.30 15.93
N LYS A 387 18.64 -9.74 15.89
CA LYS A 387 18.16 -10.75 14.94
C LYS A 387 17.37 -10.07 13.83
N LYS A 388 17.78 -10.32 12.58
CA LYS A 388 17.15 -9.76 11.38
C LYS A 388 16.19 -10.76 10.74
N PHE A 389 15.09 -10.22 10.25
CA PHE A 389 14.03 -10.91 9.53
C PHE A 389 13.66 -10.12 8.29
N PHE A 390 13.04 -10.79 7.33
CA PHE A 390 12.48 -10.20 6.13
C PHE A 390 11.08 -10.75 5.94
N ARG A 391 10.15 -9.91 5.50
CA ARG A 391 8.77 -10.24 5.20
C ARG A 391 8.47 -9.83 3.76
N HIS A 392 8.23 -10.81 2.91
CA HIS A 392 7.78 -10.65 1.54
C HIS A 392 6.26 -10.79 1.50
N ASN A 393 5.53 -9.72 1.17
CA ASN A 393 4.09 -9.75 0.96
C ASN A 393 3.78 -9.71 -0.54
N TYR A 394 2.72 -10.40 -0.94
CA TYR A 394 2.09 -10.34 -2.24
C TYR A 394 0.59 -10.19 -2.02
N SER A 395 -0.02 -9.11 -2.49
CA SER A 395 -1.47 -8.92 -2.40
C SER A 395 -2.10 -8.79 -3.78
N LYS A 396 -3.25 -9.46 -3.94
CA LYS A 396 -4.09 -9.41 -5.12
C LYS A 396 -5.52 -9.19 -4.69
N MET A 397 -6.07 -8.03 -5.01
CA MET A 397 -7.51 -7.79 -4.88
C MET A 397 -8.18 -8.11 -6.21
N LEU A 398 -9.09 -9.08 -6.21
CA LEU A 398 -9.92 -9.46 -7.35
C LEU A 398 -11.34 -8.97 -7.13
N GLY A 399 -11.65 -7.74 -7.55
CA GLY A 399 -13.03 -7.32 -7.71
C GLY A 399 -13.69 -8.13 -8.84
N ILE A 400 -14.54 -9.11 -8.53
CA ILE A 400 -15.28 -9.87 -9.54
C ILE A 400 -16.60 -9.16 -9.85
N GLN A 401 -16.53 -8.15 -10.72
CA GLN A 401 -17.23 -8.13 -12.01
C GLN A 401 -16.65 -6.99 -12.85
N ASP A 402 -16.26 -7.36 -14.07
CA ASP A 402 -15.36 -6.69 -15.02
C ASP A 402 -15.38 -5.15 -15.03
N ILE A 403 -14.18 -4.56 -15.05
CA ILE A 403 -13.97 -3.19 -15.57
C ILE A 403 -14.53 -3.11 -17.00
N ALA A 404 -14.39 -4.17 -17.79
CA ALA A 404 -14.89 -4.25 -19.17
C ALA A 404 -16.42 -4.42 -19.31
N SER A 405 -17.12 -5.05 -18.37
CA SER A 405 -18.60 -5.21 -18.36
C SER A 405 -19.31 -4.12 -17.58
N TRP A 406 -18.60 -3.46 -16.67
CA TRP A 406 -18.96 -2.15 -16.16
C TRP A 406 -18.85 -1.07 -17.25
N LEU A 407 -17.79 -1.09 -18.06
CA LEU A 407 -17.66 -0.28 -19.28
C LEU A 407 -18.66 -0.70 -20.37
N LEU A 408 -18.91 -2.00 -20.56
CA LEU A 408 -19.94 -2.48 -21.51
C LEU A 408 -21.35 -2.09 -21.05
N ASN A 409 -21.65 -2.10 -19.74
CA ASN A 409 -22.93 -1.62 -19.22
C ASN A 409 -23.05 -0.09 -19.31
N ALA A 410 -21.96 0.66 -19.13
CA ALA A 410 -21.94 2.10 -19.36
C ALA A 410 -22.16 2.44 -20.85
N PHE A 411 -21.68 1.61 -21.77
CA PHE A 411 -21.86 1.76 -23.22
C PHE A 411 -23.19 1.21 -23.75
N MET A 412 -23.78 0.20 -23.11
CA MET A 412 -25.09 -0.36 -23.48
C MET A 412 -26.28 0.45 -22.95
N LYS A 413 -26.05 1.36 -21.99
CA LYS A 413 -27.09 2.23 -21.42
C LYS A 413 -27.51 3.37 -22.35
N THR A 414 -26.72 3.68 -23.37
CA THR A 414 -26.99 4.79 -24.28
C THR A 414 -27.90 4.43 -25.45
N HIS A 415 -28.16 3.14 -25.75
CA HIS A 415 -28.96 2.75 -26.94
C HIS A 415 -30.04 1.67 -26.72
N LEU A 416 -30.32 1.21 -25.49
CA LEU A 416 -31.40 0.26 -25.23
C LEU A 416 -32.19 0.63 -23.96
N ASP A 417 -33.46 1.00 -24.16
CA ASP A 417 -34.43 1.37 -23.14
C ASP A 417 -34.96 0.10 -22.41
N LEU A 418 -34.16 -0.44 -21.48
CA LEU A 418 -34.56 -1.54 -20.61
C LEU A 418 -34.29 -1.19 -19.14
N GLY A 419 -35.36 -1.18 -18.35
CA GLY A 419 -35.32 -0.89 -16.93
C GLY A 419 -34.57 -1.93 -16.07
N VAL A 420 -33.98 -1.39 -15.00
CA VAL A 420 -33.57 -2.05 -13.72
C VAL A 420 -32.25 -2.86 -13.69
N MET A 421 -31.27 -2.39 -12.90
CA MET A 421 -30.73 -3.05 -11.67
C MET A 421 -29.31 -2.57 -11.31
N VAL A 422 -29.23 -1.61 -10.37
CA VAL A 422 -28.02 -1.25 -9.65
C VAL A 422 -27.89 -2.17 -8.42
N THR A 423 -26.95 -3.12 -8.42
CA THR A 423 -26.41 -3.79 -7.21
C THR A 423 -25.27 -4.71 -7.63
N LYS A 424 -24.04 -4.52 -7.12
CA LYS A 424 -23.01 -5.55 -6.79
C LYS A 424 -21.65 -4.91 -6.40
N VAL A 425 -21.40 -4.67 -5.12
CA VAL A 425 -20.06 -4.45 -4.53
C VAL A 425 -19.62 -5.71 -3.76
N VAL A 426 -18.94 -6.63 -4.43
CA VAL A 426 -18.30 -7.79 -3.78
C VAL A 426 -16.80 -7.54 -3.72
N SER A 427 -16.16 -7.75 -2.57
CA SER A 427 -14.70 -7.67 -2.42
C SER A 427 -14.12 -9.06 -2.16
N ASP A 428 -13.07 -9.43 -2.89
CA ASP A 428 -12.33 -10.69 -2.74
C ASP A 428 -10.85 -10.35 -2.80
N SER A 429 -10.12 -10.59 -1.71
CA SER A 429 -8.70 -10.30 -1.58
C SER A 429 -7.93 -11.57 -1.22
N GLN A 430 -6.75 -11.68 -1.81
CA GLN A 430 -5.79 -12.74 -1.54
C GLN A 430 -4.46 -12.09 -1.18
N ASN A 431 -3.80 -12.59 -0.14
CA ASN A 431 -2.50 -12.10 0.30
C ASN A 431 -1.60 -13.28 0.65
N PHE A 432 -0.44 -13.38 0.01
CA PHE A 432 0.62 -14.32 0.37
C PHE A 432 1.74 -13.55 1.10
N ARG A 433 2.18 -14.09 2.23
CA ARG A 433 3.24 -13.53 3.06
C ARG A 433 4.29 -14.59 3.35
N MET A 434 5.53 -14.33 3.04
CA MET A 434 6.69 -15.16 3.40
C MET A 434 7.59 -14.39 4.36
N GLU A 435 7.84 -14.94 5.53
CA GLU A 435 8.77 -14.39 6.53
C GLU A 435 9.99 -15.29 6.64
N TYR A 436 11.19 -14.72 6.66
CA TYR A 436 12.42 -15.48 6.82
C TYR A 436 13.47 -14.73 7.64
N SER A 437 14.37 -15.45 8.33
CA SER A 437 15.48 -14.85 9.08
C SER A 437 16.78 -14.93 8.29
N SER A 438 17.44 -13.79 8.07
CA SER A 438 18.68 -13.65 7.31
C SER A 438 19.33 -12.30 7.62
N GLU A 439 20.62 -12.16 7.34
CA GLU A 439 21.32 -10.87 7.41
C GLU A 439 21.00 -9.94 6.23
N ARG A 440 20.56 -10.51 5.10
CA ARG A 440 20.35 -9.84 3.82
C ARG A 440 19.07 -10.31 3.12
N ASN A 441 18.54 -9.47 2.23
CA ASN A 441 17.29 -9.74 1.51
C ASN A 441 17.48 -10.80 0.41
N LEU A 442 17.38 -12.07 0.80
CA LEU A 442 17.58 -13.23 -0.08
C LEU A 442 16.65 -13.27 -1.31
N VAL A 443 15.43 -12.73 -1.21
CA VAL A 443 14.52 -12.67 -2.36
C VAL A 443 15.01 -11.67 -3.41
N ALA A 444 15.53 -10.51 -2.97
CA ALA A 444 16.06 -9.49 -3.87
C ALA A 444 17.44 -9.88 -4.43
N THR A 445 18.29 -10.50 -3.61
CA THR A 445 19.63 -10.94 -4.04
C THR A 445 19.62 -12.25 -4.82
N GLN A 446 18.46 -12.94 -4.90
CA GLN A 446 18.31 -14.25 -5.53
C GLN A 446 19.22 -15.32 -4.91
N GLU A 447 19.35 -15.29 -3.59
CA GLU A 447 20.23 -16.19 -2.83
C GLU A 447 19.45 -17.23 -2.03
N ASP A 448 20.14 -18.31 -1.67
CA ASP A 448 19.56 -19.43 -0.92
C ASP A 448 19.45 -19.12 0.58
N LEU A 449 18.34 -19.54 1.19
CA LEU A 449 18.16 -19.55 2.63
C LEU A 449 18.75 -20.86 3.19
N VAL A 450 19.70 -20.73 4.12
CA VAL A 450 20.30 -21.89 4.79
C VAL A 450 19.52 -22.22 6.07
N LEU A 451 18.74 -23.30 5.99
CA LEU A 451 17.96 -23.88 7.08
C LEU A 451 18.89 -24.64 8.04
N SER A 452 18.84 -24.30 9.34
CA SER A 452 19.45 -25.11 10.41
C SER A 452 18.38 -26.01 11.05
N GLU A 453 18.79 -27.08 11.74
CA GLU A 453 17.87 -27.97 12.45
C GLU A 453 17.22 -27.30 13.67
N GLU A 454 17.92 -26.37 14.31
CA GLU A 454 17.55 -25.81 15.62
C GLU A 454 16.72 -24.51 15.55
N ASP A 455 16.67 -23.82 14.40
CA ASP A 455 15.95 -22.54 14.26
C ASP A 455 14.82 -22.62 13.23
N ASP A 456 13.62 -22.18 13.61
CA ASP A 456 12.62 -21.74 12.64
C ASP A 456 13.16 -20.50 11.92
N LYS A 457 13.45 -20.64 10.62
CA LYS A 457 13.95 -19.54 9.76
C LYS A 457 12.97 -19.14 8.67
N LEU A 458 11.81 -19.77 8.58
CA LEU A 458 10.84 -19.57 7.50
C LEU A 458 9.40 -19.75 7.98
N SER A 459 8.53 -18.83 7.60
CA SER A 459 7.07 -18.96 7.72
C SER A 459 6.41 -18.48 6.42
N LEU A 460 5.39 -19.21 5.98
CA LEU A 460 4.57 -18.88 4.82
C LEU A 460 3.13 -18.74 5.29
N ASN A 461 2.48 -17.63 4.99
CA ASN A 461 1.09 -17.36 5.33
C ASN A 461 0.31 -16.96 4.08
N PHE A 462 -0.88 -17.50 3.90
CA PHE A 462 -1.80 -17.11 2.85
C PHE A 462 -3.12 -16.69 3.47
N ASN A 463 -3.54 -15.47 3.19
CA ASN A 463 -4.79 -14.91 3.67
C ASN A 463 -5.75 -14.77 2.49
N LYS A 464 -7.01 -15.10 2.73
CA LYS A 464 -8.11 -14.87 1.80
C LYS A 464 -9.25 -14.20 2.55
N ASP A 465 -9.58 -12.98 2.14
CA ASP A 465 -10.74 -12.27 2.68
C ASP A 465 -11.80 -12.12 1.59
N TYR A 466 -13.05 -12.37 1.97
CA TYR A 466 -14.20 -12.17 1.11
C TYR A 466 -15.24 -11.35 1.85
N TYR A 467 -15.75 -10.31 1.21
CA TYR A 467 -16.80 -9.46 1.74
C TYR A 467 -17.94 -9.28 0.75
N THR A 468 -19.17 -9.39 1.25
CA THR A 468 -20.37 -9.05 0.51
C THR A 468 -21.35 -8.29 1.40
N TYR A 469 -22.00 -7.27 0.82
CA TYR A 469 -23.05 -6.47 1.45
C TYR A 469 -24.47 -7.02 1.14
N LYS A 470 -24.60 -8.00 0.24
CA LYS A 470 -25.89 -8.60 -0.13
C LYS A 470 -25.77 -10.12 -0.31
N SER A 471 -26.72 -10.85 0.26
CA SER A 471 -26.78 -12.32 0.17
C SER A 471 -28.19 -12.90 0.06
N THR A 472 -29.23 -12.07 0.15
CA THR A 472 -30.63 -12.47 0.07
C THR A 472 -31.26 -12.13 -1.29
N GLY A 473 -32.29 -12.90 -1.66
CA GLY A 473 -33.03 -12.74 -2.92
C GLY A 473 -32.22 -13.02 -4.19
N TRP A 474 -32.81 -12.77 -5.36
CA TRP A 474 -32.21 -13.06 -6.68
C TRP A 474 -30.80 -12.46 -6.85
N LEU A 475 -30.63 -11.21 -6.39
CA LEU A 475 -29.37 -10.47 -6.50
C LEU A 475 -28.30 -10.92 -5.50
N GLY A 476 -28.71 -11.52 -4.38
CA GLY A 476 -27.81 -12.08 -3.37
C GLY A 476 -27.37 -13.52 -3.65
N ARG A 477 -28.04 -14.23 -4.58
CA ARG A 477 -27.75 -15.64 -4.89
C ARG A 477 -26.30 -15.88 -5.32
N GLY A 478 -25.76 -15.06 -6.23
CA GLY A 478 -24.38 -15.20 -6.70
C GLY A 478 -23.34 -15.03 -5.57
N PRO A 479 -23.37 -13.90 -4.83
CA PRO A 479 -22.50 -13.71 -3.68
C PRO A 479 -22.68 -14.76 -2.58
N ARG A 480 -23.91 -15.25 -2.36
CA ARG A 480 -24.22 -16.33 -1.42
C ARG A 480 -23.59 -17.65 -1.84
N THR A 481 -23.80 -18.09 -3.09
CA THR A 481 -23.15 -19.29 -3.62
C THR A 481 -21.62 -19.18 -3.56
N LYS A 482 -21.07 -17.98 -3.81
CA LYS A 482 -19.63 -17.76 -3.70
C LYS A 482 -19.13 -17.92 -2.28
N ILE A 483 -19.79 -17.36 -1.27
CA ILE A 483 -19.34 -17.52 0.13
C ILE A 483 -19.53 -18.96 0.61
N VAL A 484 -20.61 -19.65 0.23
CA VAL A 484 -20.82 -21.07 0.54
C VAL A 484 -19.69 -21.92 -0.05
N ASN A 485 -19.33 -21.68 -1.32
CA ASN A 485 -18.18 -22.35 -1.93
C ASN A 485 -16.86 -22.04 -1.21
N LEU A 486 -16.66 -20.81 -0.75
CA LEU A 486 -15.47 -20.45 0.02
C LEU A 486 -15.44 -21.11 1.40
N LEU A 487 -16.58 -21.23 2.08
CA LEU A 487 -16.69 -21.97 3.33
C LEU A 487 -16.34 -23.44 3.12
N GLY A 488 -16.90 -24.10 2.10
CA GLY A 488 -16.54 -25.49 1.80
C GLY A 488 -15.09 -25.68 1.38
N ASN A 489 -14.54 -24.74 0.60
CA ASN A 489 -13.22 -24.91 -0.02
C ASN A 489 -12.06 -24.38 0.82
N TYR A 490 -12.28 -23.42 1.71
CA TYR A 490 -11.22 -22.70 2.44
C TYR A 490 -11.47 -22.61 3.94
N SER A 491 -12.54 -23.20 4.47
CA SER A 491 -12.79 -23.21 5.91
C SER A 491 -12.90 -24.62 6.49
N GLY A 492 -12.79 -24.70 7.82
CA GLY A 492 -13.13 -25.87 8.62
C GLY A 492 -14.39 -25.67 9.43
N PHE A 493 -15.32 -24.84 8.94
CA PHE A 493 -16.58 -24.63 9.61
C PHE A 493 -17.46 -25.88 9.56
N ASP A 494 -18.30 -26.01 10.58
CA ASP A 494 -19.39 -26.98 10.58
C ASP A 494 -20.26 -26.78 9.32
N PRO A 495 -20.63 -27.85 8.58
CA PRO A 495 -21.55 -27.77 7.46
C PRO A 495 -22.82 -26.97 7.75
N LEU A 496 -23.32 -26.99 8.99
CA LEU A 496 -24.48 -26.22 9.45
C LEU A 496 -24.33 -24.72 9.24
N ILE A 497 -23.11 -24.16 9.29
CA ILE A 497 -22.87 -22.74 9.00
C ILE A 497 -23.03 -22.46 7.52
N SER A 498 -22.58 -23.37 6.65
CA SER A 498 -22.78 -23.26 5.20
C SER A 498 -24.26 -23.35 4.85
N ASP A 499 -24.96 -24.31 5.47
CA ASP A 499 -26.41 -24.49 5.33
C ASP A 499 -27.17 -23.26 5.83
N SER A 500 -26.71 -22.64 6.93
CA SER A 500 -27.31 -21.41 7.48
C SER A 500 -27.13 -20.22 6.54
N VAL A 501 -25.98 -20.11 5.85
CA VAL A 501 -25.79 -19.06 4.83
C VAL A 501 -26.63 -19.36 3.58
N GLU A 502 -26.72 -20.62 3.15
CA GLU A 502 -27.48 -21.04 1.97
C GLU A 502 -28.99 -20.85 2.14
N SER A 503 -29.52 -21.21 3.31
CA SER A 503 -30.92 -21.04 3.72
C SER A 503 -31.30 -19.59 4.07
N GLU A 504 -30.35 -18.65 3.95
CA GLU A 504 -30.51 -17.24 4.33
C GLU A 504 -30.77 -17.03 5.84
N ALA A 505 -30.53 -18.02 6.71
CA ALA A 505 -30.55 -17.83 8.17
C ALA A 505 -29.43 -16.88 8.63
N LEU A 506 -28.29 -16.93 7.93
CA LEU A 506 -27.19 -15.96 8.00
C LEU A 506 -27.16 -15.11 6.73
N VAL A 507 -27.23 -13.80 6.91
CA VAL A 507 -27.33 -12.80 5.84
C VAL A 507 -26.22 -11.76 5.91
N ALA A 508 -26.05 -11.03 4.81
CA ALA A 508 -25.07 -9.96 4.70
C ALA A 508 -25.41 -8.76 5.62
N PRO A 509 -24.44 -7.90 5.98
CA PRO A 509 -23.03 -7.90 5.55
C PRO A 509 -22.27 -9.12 6.06
N MET A 510 -21.59 -9.81 5.14
CA MET A 510 -20.80 -11.00 5.44
C MET A 510 -19.33 -10.76 5.14
N ARG A 511 -18.47 -11.17 6.08
CA ARG A 511 -17.02 -11.17 5.92
C ARG A 511 -16.45 -12.52 6.32
N LEU A 512 -15.89 -13.24 5.35
CA LEU A 512 -15.08 -14.43 5.58
C LEU A 512 -13.61 -14.02 5.55
N SER A 513 -12.86 -14.37 6.58
CA SER A 513 -11.41 -14.24 6.65
C SER A 513 -10.80 -15.62 6.86
N THR A 514 -9.86 -16.00 6.03
CA THR A 514 -9.14 -17.28 6.10
C THR A 514 -7.65 -17.01 6.09
N VAL A 515 -6.92 -17.73 6.94
CA VAL A 515 -5.46 -17.71 7.03
C VAL A 515 -4.97 -19.16 7.00
N LEU A 516 -4.05 -19.43 6.09
CA LEU A 516 -3.27 -20.65 5.97
C LEU A 516 -1.84 -20.34 6.38
N SER A 517 -1.30 -21.08 7.35
CA SER A 517 0.06 -20.93 7.85
C SER A 517 0.86 -22.22 7.63
N MET A 518 2.09 -22.08 7.18
CA MET A 518 3.05 -23.16 6.97
C MET A 518 4.45 -22.73 7.42
N GLY A 519 5.30 -23.69 7.75
CA GLY A 519 6.69 -23.46 8.17
C GLY A 519 7.69 -24.34 7.43
N LYS A 520 8.88 -24.51 8.00
CA LYS A 520 9.96 -25.34 7.42
C LYS A 520 9.51 -26.75 7.04
N GLY A 521 8.75 -27.43 7.90
CA GLY A 521 8.30 -28.82 7.66
C GLY A 521 7.43 -28.98 6.40
N ALA A 522 6.62 -27.96 6.06
CA ALA A 522 5.81 -27.95 4.84
C ALA A 522 6.69 -27.90 3.59
N VAL A 523 7.67 -27.00 3.57
CA VAL A 523 8.63 -26.87 2.45
C VAL A 523 9.49 -28.12 2.35
N GLY A 524 9.89 -28.71 3.48
CA GLY A 524 10.56 -30.00 3.54
C GLY A 524 9.73 -31.08 2.85
N HIS A 525 8.47 -31.26 3.24
CA HIS A 525 7.57 -32.23 2.59
C HIS A 525 7.44 -31.99 1.08
N PHE A 526 7.21 -30.74 0.68
CA PHE A 526 7.09 -30.35 -0.72
C PHE A 526 8.34 -30.71 -1.54
N ASN A 527 9.54 -30.51 -0.98
CA ASN A 527 10.81 -30.83 -1.64
C ASN A 527 11.06 -32.34 -1.80
N HIS A 528 10.40 -33.18 -1.00
CA HIS A 528 10.49 -34.63 -1.08
C HIS A 528 9.47 -35.26 -2.03
N LEU A 529 8.51 -34.49 -2.55
CA LEU A 529 7.58 -34.99 -3.56
C LEU A 529 8.34 -35.34 -4.84
N ASP A 530 8.01 -36.49 -5.43
CA ASP A 530 8.55 -36.85 -6.73
C ASP A 530 7.94 -35.99 -7.84
N VAL A 531 8.67 -35.91 -8.96
CA VAL A 531 8.30 -35.08 -10.12
C VAL A 531 6.90 -35.39 -10.64
N ASN A 532 6.54 -36.67 -10.71
CA ASN A 532 5.26 -37.08 -11.27
C ASN A 532 4.11 -36.69 -10.33
N THR A 533 4.30 -36.87 -9.03
CA THR A 533 3.34 -36.41 -8.02
C THR A 533 3.11 -34.91 -8.13
N VAL A 534 4.15 -34.08 -8.17
CA VAL A 534 3.97 -32.62 -8.30
C VAL A 534 3.25 -32.25 -9.60
N TYR A 535 3.58 -32.89 -10.72
CA TYR A 535 2.89 -32.62 -11.98
C TYR A 535 1.42 -33.02 -11.95
N ASN A 536 1.08 -34.14 -11.31
CA ASN A 536 -0.32 -34.55 -11.11
C ASN A 536 -1.07 -33.54 -10.24
N LEU A 537 -0.45 -33.06 -9.16
CA LEU A 537 -1.04 -32.01 -8.31
C LEU A 537 -1.23 -30.69 -9.05
N ILE A 538 -0.29 -30.29 -9.90
CA ILE A 538 -0.44 -29.11 -10.77
C ILE A 538 -1.61 -29.32 -11.75
N ASP A 539 -1.75 -30.52 -12.31
CA ASP A 539 -2.86 -30.87 -13.19
C ASP A 539 -4.20 -30.79 -12.47
N GLU A 540 -4.28 -31.27 -11.23
CA GLU A 540 -5.47 -31.14 -10.37
C GLU A 540 -5.82 -29.66 -10.14
N VAL A 541 -4.85 -28.85 -9.68
CA VAL A 541 -5.06 -27.40 -9.45
C VAL A 541 -5.55 -26.69 -10.73
N CYS A 542 -4.98 -27.02 -11.88
CA CYS A 542 -5.36 -26.41 -13.14
C CYS A 542 -6.65 -26.99 -13.76
N SER A 543 -7.10 -28.17 -13.33
CA SER A 543 -8.32 -28.83 -13.85
C SER A 543 -9.60 -28.11 -13.46
N TYR A 544 -9.56 -27.26 -12.42
CA TYR A 544 -10.70 -26.48 -11.96
C TYR A 544 -11.05 -25.27 -12.85
N GLU A 545 -10.28 -24.97 -13.91
CA GLU A 545 -10.64 -23.96 -14.92
C GLU A 545 -11.84 -24.45 -15.78
N SER A 546 -12.87 -23.61 -15.89
CA SER A 546 -14.20 -23.91 -16.48
C SER A 546 -14.16 -24.76 -17.76
N LYS A 547 -15.03 -25.78 -17.83
CA LYS A 547 -15.42 -26.51 -19.05
C LYS A 547 -16.26 -25.60 -19.97
N SER A 548 -15.67 -24.53 -20.49
CA SER A 548 -16.29 -23.70 -21.51
C SER A 548 -16.50 -24.50 -22.80
N LYS A 549 -17.61 -24.22 -23.52
CA LYS A 549 -17.99 -24.84 -24.81
C LYS A 549 -16.97 -24.63 -25.94
N TRP A 550 -15.92 -23.85 -25.71
CA TRP A 550 -14.86 -23.53 -26.66
C TRP A 550 -13.57 -24.37 -26.48
N SER A 551 -13.72 -25.68 -26.24
CA SER A 551 -12.61 -26.60 -25.95
C SER A 551 -11.56 -26.75 -27.06
N PHE A 552 -11.85 -26.29 -28.29
CA PHE A 552 -10.94 -26.38 -29.43
C PHE A 552 -9.80 -25.34 -29.39
N PHE A 553 -9.97 -24.21 -28.68
CA PHE A 553 -8.88 -23.23 -28.49
C PHE A 553 -7.89 -23.59 -27.36
N ARG A 554 -8.00 -24.78 -26.76
CA ARG A 554 -7.16 -25.22 -25.62
C ARG A 554 -5.65 -25.20 -25.89
N SER A 555 -5.21 -25.38 -27.13
CA SER A 555 -3.76 -25.33 -27.46
C SER A 555 -3.15 -23.93 -27.34
N LEU A 556 -3.97 -22.87 -27.34
CA LEU A 556 -3.55 -21.48 -27.18
C LEU A 556 -3.66 -20.97 -25.73
N PHE A 557 -4.41 -21.68 -24.86
CA PHE A 557 -4.68 -21.28 -23.47
C PHE A 557 -4.15 -22.27 -22.42
N GLY A 558 -3.16 -23.11 -22.75
CA GLY A 558 -2.43 -23.98 -21.79
C GLY A 558 -1.61 -23.25 -20.71
N GLY A 559 -1.99 -22.01 -20.35
CA GLY A 559 -1.21 -21.09 -19.53
C GLY A 559 -1.07 -21.52 -18.07
N CYS A 560 -2.08 -22.13 -17.44
CA CYS A 560 -1.99 -22.54 -16.02
C CYS A 560 -0.91 -23.61 -15.83
N LYS A 561 -1.12 -24.79 -16.44
CA LYS A 561 -0.22 -25.95 -16.34
C LYS A 561 1.21 -25.57 -16.74
N THR A 562 1.38 -24.98 -17.92
CA THR A 562 2.71 -24.62 -18.41
C THR A 562 3.41 -23.57 -17.53
N LYS A 563 2.70 -22.59 -16.96
CA LYS A 563 3.33 -21.59 -16.07
C LYS A 563 3.73 -22.20 -14.73
N LEU A 564 2.89 -23.05 -14.13
CA LEU A 564 3.18 -23.71 -12.87
C LEU A 564 4.31 -24.73 -13.02
N GLN A 565 4.24 -25.60 -14.03
CA GLN A 565 5.31 -26.57 -14.32
C GLN A 565 6.63 -25.86 -14.59
N ARG A 566 6.67 -24.82 -15.44
CA ARG A 566 7.91 -24.06 -15.69
C ARG A 566 8.46 -23.37 -14.44
N SER A 567 7.61 -22.89 -13.55
CA SER A 567 8.05 -22.25 -12.30
C SER A 567 8.62 -23.29 -11.34
N TRP A 568 7.95 -24.45 -11.23
CA TRP A 568 8.43 -25.59 -10.45
C TRP A 568 9.73 -26.19 -10.99
N ASP A 569 9.84 -26.38 -12.31
CA ASP A 569 11.06 -26.89 -12.96
C ASP A 569 12.26 -26.01 -12.64
N LYS A 570 12.08 -24.68 -12.68
CA LYS A 570 13.12 -23.72 -12.31
C LYS A 570 13.47 -23.80 -10.83
N TYR A 571 12.46 -23.94 -9.97
CA TYR A 571 12.67 -24.11 -8.54
C TYR A 571 13.47 -25.38 -8.23
N VAL A 572 13.07 -26.53 -8.78
CA VAL A 572 13.75 -27.81 -8.55
C VAL A 572 15.14 -27.82 -9.17
N LEU A 573 15.32 -27.16 -10.31
CA LEU A 573 16.64 -27.01 -10.91
C LEU A 573 17.60 -26.29 -9.96
N GLU A 574 17.25 -25.09 -9.49
CA GLU A 574 18.11 -24.32 -8.56
C GLU A 574 18.25 -24.99 -7.19
N LEU A 575 17.23 -25.71 -6.74
CA LEU A 575 17.30 -26.50 -5.51
C LEU A 575 18.33 -27.64 -5.62
N ARG A 576 18.51 -28.23 -6.81
CA ARG A 576 19.34 -29.43 -7.02
C ARG A 576 20.69 -29.16 -7.67
N THR A 577 20.94 -27.98 -8.20
CA THR A 577 22.19 -27.65 -8.89
C THR A 577 22.84 -26.37 -8.39
N ASP A 578 24.17 -26.36 -8.28
CA ASP A 578 24.96 -25.15 -8.07
C ASP A 578 25.00 -24.26 -9.32
N ASP A 579 25.37 -23.00 -9.13
CA ASP A 579 25.57 -22.05 -10.22
C ASP A 579 26.58 -22.56 -11.27
N PHE A 580 26.25 -22.29 -12.53
CA PHE A 580 27.08 -22.69 -13.66
C PHE A 580 28.20 -21.67 -13.89
N ASP A 581 29.43 -22.06 -13.62
CA ASP A 581 30.61 -21.27 -13.98
C ASP A 581 31.00 -21.42 -15.46
N HIS A 582 31.80 -20.47 -15.94
CA HIS A 582 32.25 -20.46 -17.33
C HIS A 582 33.07 -21.71 -17.69
N ALA A 583 33.87 -22.23 -16.76
CA ALA A 583 34.70 -23.41 -16.98
C ALA A 583 33.86 -24.66 -17.25
N THR A 584 32.78 -24.84 -16.50
CA THR A 584 31.80 -25.93 -16.64
C THR A 584 31.10 -25.85 -17.99
N TYR A 585 30.69 -24.65 -18.40
CA TYR A 585 30.11 -24.42 -19.73
C TYR A 585 31.08 -24.84 -20.85
N ILE A 586 32.35 -24.45 -20.77
CA ILE A 586 33.39 -24.81 -21.76
C ILE A 586 33.61 -26.33 -21.79
N ALA A 587 33.74 -26.97 -20.62
CA ALA A 587 33.92 -28.42 -20.52
C ALA A 587 32.75 -29.19 -21.16
N CYS A 588 31.51 -28.77 -20.87
CA CYS A 588 30.32 -29.34 -21.47
C CYS A 588 30.20 -29.06 -22.98
N MET A 589 30.58 -27.86 -23.43
CA MET A 589 30.63 -27.53 -24.85
C MET A 589 31.60 -28.44 -25.62
N ILE A 590 32.79 -28.71 -25.07
CA ILE A 590 33.78 -29.61 -25.66
C ILE A 590 33.23 -31.05 -25.71
N LYS A 591 32.63 -31.52 -24.61
CA LYS A 591 32.02 -32.86 -24.51
C LYS A 591 30.90 -33.07 -25.55
N VAL A 592 30.09 -32.04 -25.81
CA VAL A 592 29.01 -32.09 -26.81
C VAL A 592 29.54 -31.91 -28.24
N LYS A 593 30.54 -31.05 -28.48
CA LYS A 593 31.18 -30.87 -29.81
C LYS A 593 31.79 -32.16 -30.35
N ARG A 594 32.23 -33.07 -29.48
CA ARG A 594 32.78 -34.39 -29.86
C ARG A 594 31.71 -35.38 -30.35
N LYS A 595 30.42 -35.08 -30.18
CA LYS A 595 29.31 -35.85 -30.76
C LYS A 595 28.75 -35.05 -31.95
N PHE A 596 28.62 -35.71 -33.11
CA PHE A 596 28.32 -35.20 -34.47
C PHE A 596 27.25 -34.09 -34.63
N VAL A 597 27.16 -33.53 -35.86
CA VAL A 597 26.32 -32.42 -36.38
C VAL A 597 24.89 -32.41 -35.82
N LEU A 598 24.72 -31.80 -34.64
CA LEU A 598 23.41 -31.52 -34.05
C LEU A 598 22.98 -30.10 -34.42
N SER A 599 21.68 -29.92 -34.67
CA SER A 599 21.06 -28.60 -34.74
C SER A 599 21.42 -27.75 -33.51
N SER A 600 21.53 -26.44 -33.67
CA SER A 600 21.86 -25.49 -32.58
C SER A 600 21.00 -25.69 -31.33
N SER A 601 19.70 -25.97 -31.50
CA SER A 601 18.77 -26.24 -30.39
C SER A 601 19.10 -27.51 -29.61
N LYS A 602 19.33 -28.65 -30.30
CA LYS A 602 19.73 -29.92 -29.65
C LYS A 602 21.08 -29.79 -28.94
N LYS A 603 22.03 -29.07 -29.55
CA LYS A 603 23.33 -28.79 -28.94
C LYS A 603 23.19 -28.00 -27.64
N ARG A 604 22.36 -26.95 -27.63
CA ARG A 604 22.08 -26.17 -26.40
C ARG A 604 21.49 -27.03 -25.30
N LYS A 605 20.49 -27.86 -25.60
CA LYS A 605 19.88 -28.79 -24.63
C LYS A 605 20.87 -29.80 -24.06
N MET A 606 21.77 -30.33 -24.89
CA MET A 606 22.80 -31.26 -24.41
C MET A 606 23.85 -30.58 -23.54
N ILE A 607 24.23 -29.33 -23.86
CA ILE A 607 25.13 -28.55 -23.00
C ILE A 607 24.46 -28.28 -21.66
N GLU A 608 23.20 -27.84 -21.66
CA GLU A 608 22.42 -27.59 -20.45
C GLU A 608 22.29 -28.85 -19.58
N ALA A 609 21.91 -29.98 -20.16
CA ALA A 609 21.85 -31.26 -19.45
C ALA A 609 23.22 -31.70 -18.90
N CYS A 610 24.30 -31.44 -19.63
CA CYS A 610 25.65 -31.71 -19.13
C CYS A 610 25.99 -30.84 -17.92
N MET A 611 25.70 -29.53 -17.97
CA MET A 611 25.99 -28.62 -16.86
C MET A 611 25.19 -29.01 -15.61
N GLN A 612 23.92 -29.37 -15.78
CA GLN A 612 23.06 -29.86 -14.70
C GLN A 612 23.65 -31.09 -14.01
N LEU A 613 24.15 -32.07 -14.79
CA LEU A 613 24.77 -33.28 -14.25
C LEU A 613 26.13 -33.01 -13.59
N SER A 614 26.85 -31.96 -14.02
CA SER A 614 28.17 -31.61 -13.49
C SER A 614 28.14 -30.78 -12.21
N LYS A 615 26.99 -30.19 -11.86
CA LYS A 615 26.83 -29.27 -10.71
C LYS A 615 25.73 -29.72 -9.75
N VAL A 616 25.44 -31.02 -9.66
CA VAL A 616 24.44 -31.56 -8.74
C VAL A 616 24.87 -31.30 -7.29
N LYS A 617 24.00 -30.68 -6.49
CA LYS A 617 24.18 -30.48 -5.05
C LYS A 617 24.12 -31.81 -4.31
N THR A 618 24.85 -31.93 -3.21
CA THR A 618 24.75 -33.11 -2.32
C THR A 618 23.38 -33.15 -1.63
N SER A 619 22.91 -34.34 -1.25
CA SER A 619 21.59 -34.48 -0.58
C SER A 619 21.46 -33.60 0.66
N ASP A 620 22.51 -33.51 1.48
CA ASP A 620 22.55 -32.64 2.67
C ASP A 620 22.38 -31.15 2.30
N ARG A 621 23.01 -30.69 1.21
CA ARG A 621 22.84 -29.31 0.73
C ARG A 621 21.44 -29.06 0.17
N VAL A 622 20.85 -30.04 -0.53
CA VAL A 622 19.47 -29.95 -1.04
C VAL A 622 18.45 -29.81 0.10
N GLU A 623 18.71 -30.43 1.25
CA GLU A 623 17.85 -30.33 2.43
C GLU A 623 18.01 -29.02 3.20
N ARG A 624 19.21 -28.42 3.18
CA ARG A 624 19.55 -27.20 3.93
C ARG A 624 19.41 -25.92 3.14
N GLU A 625 19.72 -25.91 1.85
CA GLU A 625 19.74 -24.72 1.00
C GLU A 625 18.43 -24.58 0.23
N LEU A 626 17.71 -23.50 0.48
CA LEU A 626 16.41 -23.25 -0.14
C LEU A 626 16.47 -22.03 -1.08
N PRO A 627 16.26 -22.18 -2.40
CA PRO A 627 16.23 -21.05 -3.34
C PRO A 627 14.94 -20.24 -3.13
N LEU A 628 15.01 -19.31 -2.18
CA LEU A 628 13.86 -18.68 -1.56
C LEU A 628 13.04 -17.85 -2.56
N TRP A 629 13.71 -17.18 -3.50
CA TRP A 629 13.08 -16.37 -4.53
C TRP A 629 12.30 -17.22 -5.55
N ARG A 630 12.81 -18.42 -5.90
CA ARG A 630 12.11 -19.38 -6.77
C ARG A 630 10.92 -20.01 -6.05
N LEU A 631 11.10 -20.34 -4.78
CA LEU A 631 9.99 -20.81 -3.95
C LEU A 631 8.88 -19.75 -3.94
N ALA A 632 9.20 -18.48 -3.67
CA ALA A 632 8.24 -17.39 -3.67
C ALA A 632 7.48 -17.26 -5.00
N ASP A 633 8.18 -17.31 -6.15
CA ASP A 633 7.58 -17.27 -7.49
C ASP A 633 6.62 -18.44 -7.74
N PHE A 634 7.01 -19.66 -7.35
CA PHE A 634 6.15 -20.84 -7.47
C PHE A 634 4.92 -20.73 -6.56
N MET A 635 5.13 -20.41 -5.29
CA MET A 635 4.07 -20.28 -4.29
C MET A 635 3.04 -19.25 -4.72
N GLN A 636 3.49 -18.07 -5.16
CA GLN A 636 2.61 -17.03 -5.68
C GLN A 636 1.71 -17.56 -6.80
N LYS A 637 2.28 -18.21 -7.82
CA LYS A 637 1.52 -18.75 -8.96
C LYS A 637 0.56 -19.86 -8.54
N MET A 638 1.00 -20.73 -7.63
CA MET A 638 0.20 -21.85 -7.14
C MET A 638 -0.99 -21.35 -6.33
N PHE A 639 -0.80 -20.39 -5.43
CA PHE A 639 -1.89 -19.77 -4.66
C PHE A 639 -2.88 -18.99 -5.52
N GLU A 640 -2.42 -18.32 -6.57
CA GLU A 640 -3.31 -17.65 -7.53
C GLU A 640 -4.25 -18.62 -8.26
N LYS A 641 -3.87 -19.90 -8.35
CA LYS A 641 -4.58 -20.93 -9.12
C LYS A 641 -5.34 -21.91 -8.25
N SER A 642 -4.86 -22.19 -7.04
CA SER A 642 -5.53 -23.06 -6.09
C SER A 642 -6.93 -22.56 -5.76
N ARG A 643 -7.87 -23.49 -5.69
CA ARG A 643 -9.29 -23.22 -5.36
C ARG A 643 -9.76 -23.92 -4.09
N HIS A 644 -8.97 -24.86 -3.56
CA HIS A 644 -9.32 -25.69 -2.44
C HIS A 644 -8.16 -25.79 -1.45
N LYS A 645 -8.47 -25.82 -0.15
CA LYS A 645 -7.51 -26.10 0.92
C LYS A 645 -6.81 -27.45 0.74
N GLN A 646 -7.49 -28.41 0.09
CA GLN A 646 -6.92 -29.73 -0.20
C GLN A 646 -5.69 -29.65 -1.09
N ASP A 647 -5.63 -28.67 -2.01
CA ASP A 647 -4.44 -28.45 -2.83
C ASP A 647 -3.22 -28.21 -1.92
N MET A 648 -3.40 -27.42 -0.84
CA MET A 648 -2.34 -27.13 0.12
C MET A 648 -1.93 -28.35 0.93
N TYR A 649 -2.89 -29.16 1.36
CA TYR A 649 -2.60 -30.39 2.06
C TYR A 649 -1.84 -31.38 1.19
N ASN A 650 -2.16 -31.45 -0.10
CA ASN A 650 -1.47 -32.34 -1.03
C ASN A 650 -0.03 -31.87 -1.33
N PHE A 651 0.19 -30.56 -1.47
CA PHE A 651 1.54 -30.02 -1.73
C PHE A 651 2.44 -29.99 -0.50
N PHE A 652 1.89 -29.73 0.69
CA PHE A 652 2.69 -29.43 1.89
C PHE A 652 2.53 -30.45 3.01
N GLY A 653 1.60 -31.40 2.87
CA GLY A 653 1.30 -32.40 3.87
C GLY A 653 0.35 -31.88 4.94
N VAL A 654 -0.68 -32.67 5.26
CA VAL A 654 -1.75 -32.31 6.22
C VAL A 654 -1.20 -31.85 7.57
N ASN A 655 -0.16 -32.51 8.07
CA ASN A 655 0.42 -32.22 9.39
C ASN A 655 1.25 -30.92 9.44
N ASN A 656 1.59 -30.34 8.29
CA ASN A 656 2.43 -29.15 8.19
C ASN A 656 1.67 -27.87 7.83
N VAL A 657 0.35 -27.98 7.68
CA VAL A 657 -0.52 -26.88 7.27
C VAL A 657 -1.49 -26.58 8.40
N PHE A 658 -1.55 -25.31 8.82
CA PHE A 658 -2.52 -24.80 9.78
C PHE A 658 -3.48 -23.85 9.10
N PHE A 659 -4.77 -24.14 9.16
CA PHE A 659 -5.83 -23.25 8.66
C PHE A 659 -6.58 -22.65 9.83
N HIS A 660 -6.87 -21.35 9.79
CA HIS A 660 -7.79 -20.72 10.73
C HIS A 660 -8.49 -19.52 10.10
N GLY A 661 -9.54 -19.04 10.74
CA GLY A 661 -10.26 -17.89 10.22
C GLY A 661 -11.55 -17.59 10.97
N SER A 662 -12.33 -16.69 10.40
CA SER A 662 -13.62 -16.29 10.95
C SER A 662 -14.63 -15.95 9.86
N LEU A 663 -15.91 -16.07 10.21
CA LEU A 663 -17.04 -15.61 9.44
C LEU A 663 -17.83 -14.65 10.31
N ASN A 664 -17.97 -13.41 9.86
CA ASN A 664 -18.89 -12.43 10.44
C ASN A 664 -20.10 -12.32 9.52
N ALA A 665 -21.31 -12.34 10.09
CA ALA A 665 -22.58 -12.22 9.38
C ALA A 665 -23.65 -11.57 10.27
N LYS A 666 -24.86 -11.39 9.74
CA LYS A 666 -26.06 -11.07 10.52
C LYS A 666 -27.02 -12.25 10.50
N THR A 667 -27.83 -12.43 11.53
CA THR A 667 -29.01 -13.31 11.46
C THR A 667 -30.13 -12.62 10.67
N GLN A 668 -31.18 -13.35 10.29
CA GLN A 668 -32.38 -12.76 9.67
C GLN A 668 -32.99 -11.63 10.51
N ASP A 669 -32.92 -11.75 11.84
CA ASP A 669 -33.43 -10.76 12.79
C ASP A 669 -32.45 -9.58 13.02
N GLY A 670 -31.31 -9.54 12.31
CA GLY A 670 -30.33 -8.47 12.38
C GLY A 670 -29.29 -8.57 13.51
N GLN A 671 -29.27 -9.67 14.26
CA GLN A 671 -28.28 -9.91 15.31
C GLN A 671 -26.91 -10.23 14.70
N ASP A 672 -25.83 -9.83 15.36
CA ASP A 672 -24.47 -10.16 14.92
C ASP A 672 -24.15 -11.64 15.13
N PHE A 673 -23.63 -12.28 14.08
CA PHE A 673 -23.08 -13.62 14.12
C PHE A 673 -21.58 -13.56 13.87
N GLN A 674 -20.83 -14.26 14.71
CA GLN A 674 -19.40 -14.46 14.51
C GLN A 674 -19.01 -15.91 14.80
N GLY A 675 -18.51 -16.61 13.77
CA GLY A 675 -17.95 -17.94 13.87
C GLY A 675 -16.43 -17.91 13.69
N TYR A 676 -15.73 -18.83 14.34
CA TYR A 676 -14.30 -19.09 14.14
C TYR A 676 -14.07 -20.55 13.76
N PHE A 677 -13.06 -20.81 12.95
CA PHE A 677 -12.62 -22.17 12.62
C PHE A 677 -11.11 -22.29 12.73
N ARG A 678 -10.65 -23.53 12.97
CA ARG A 678 -9.24 -23.89 12.91
C ARG A 678 -9.08 -25.38 12.57
N GLU A 679 -8.07 -25.70 11.78
CA GLU A 679 -7.70 -27.06 11.38
C GLU A 679 -6.17 -27.21 11.34
N GLY A 680 -5.68 -28.39 11.70
CA GLY A 680 -4.25 -28.69 11.76
C GLY A 680 -3.57 -28.22 13.05
N ASN A 681 -2.24 -28.29 13.06
CA ASN A 681 -1.43 -28.00 14.24
C ASN A 681 -0.99 -26.53 14.26
N PHE A 682 -1.38 -25.79 15.29
CA PHE A 682 -0.94 -24.39 15.44
C PHE A 682 0.58 -24.32 15.62
N LYS A 683 1.26 -23.69 14.67
CA LYS A 683 2.71 -23.44 14.70
C LYS A 683 3.04 -21.96 15.02
N GLY A 684 2.07 -21.21 15.52
CA GLY A 684 2.22 -19.77 15.78
C GLY A 684 1.71 -18.87 14.66
N THR A 685 1.86 -17.56 14.80
CA THR A 685 1.25 -16.52 13.92
C THR A 685 2.24 -15.92 12.92
N GLY A 686 3.35 -16.62 12.65
CA GLY A 686 4.44 -16.16 11.80
C GLY A 686 5.79 -16.21 12.52
N LEU A 687 6.87 -16.26 11.74
CA LEU A 687 8.23 -16.38 12.25
C LEU A 687 8.58 -15.22 13.20
N ILE A 688 8.24 -14.00 12.81
CA ILE A 688 8.56 -12.79 13.56
C ILE A 688 7.78 -12.75 14.88
N ASN A 689 6.47 -13.06 14.82
CA ASN A 689 5.60 -13.06 16.00
C ASN A 689 5.97 -14.17 16.99
N ASN A 690 6.39 -15.33 16.49
CA ASN A 690 6.87 -16.43 17.32
C ASN A 690 8.16 -16.03 18.03
N TYR A 691 9.12 -15.46 17.31
CA TYR A 691 10.36 -14.99 17.90
C TYR A 691 10.12 -13.94 19.00
N LEU A 692 9.21 -12.98 18.78
CA LEU A 692 8.82 -12.01 19.81
C LEU A 692 8.27 -12.70 21.07
N LYS A 693 7.34 -13.65 20.88
CA LYS A 693 6.70 -14.39 21.98
C LYS A 693 7.69 -15.26 22.77
N GLU A 694 8.52 -16.04 22.08
CA GLU A 694 9.55 -16.91 22.67
C GLU A 694 10.62 -16.10 23.38
N SER A 695 10.97 -14.94 22.81
CA SER A 695 11.89 -13.99 23.43
C SER A 695 11.28 -13.28 24.65
N GLY A 696 10.06 -13.60 25.07
CA GLY A 696 9.40 -12.93 26.20
C GLY A 696 9.12 -11.45 25.93
N ILE A 697 9.23 -11.01 24.67
CA ILE A 697 8.84 -9.68 24.21
C ILE A 697 7.31 -9.72 24.11
N ARG A 698 6.65 -9.57 25.25
CA ARG A 698 5.19 -9.53 25.32
C ARG A 698 4.72 -8.23 24.68
N ALA A 699 3.89 -8.31 23.64
CA ALA A 699 2.90 -7.27 23.44
C ALA A 699 2.02 -7.26 24.72
N PRO A 700 1.78 -6.10 25.36
CA PRO A 700 0.96 -6.09 26.58
C PRO A 700 -0.42 -6.69 26.28
N ALA A 701 -0.90 -7.52 27.21
CA ALA A 701 -2.22 -8.14 27.11
C ALA A 701 -3.29 -7.03 27.02
N SER A 702 -4.20 -7.15 26.07
CA SER A 702 -5.41 -6.34 26.05
C SER A 702 -6.25 -6.70 27.27
N ILE A 703 -6.18 -5.87 28.31
CA ILE A 703 -7.23 -5.84 29.33
C ILE A 703 -8.42 -5.15 28.67
N VAL A 704 -9.45 -5.94 28.36
CA VAL A 704 -10.75 -5.43 27.93
C VAL A 704 -11.40 -4.78 29.15
N TYR A 705 -11.65 -3.47 29.09
CA TYR A 705 -12.61 -2.80 29.95
C TYR A 705 -13.85 -2.47 29.13
#